data_AF-A0A9J6D6L9-F1
#
_entry.id   AF-A0A9J6D6L9-F1
#
_cell.length_a   1.000
_cell.length_b   1.000
_cell.length_c   1.000
_cell.angle_alpha   90.00
_cell.angle_beta   90.00
_cell.angle_gamma   90.00
#
_symmetry.space_group_name_H-M   'P 1'
#
loop_
_entity.id
_entity.type
_entity.pdbx_description
1 polymer ?
#
loop_
_entity_poly.entity_id
_entity_poly.type
_entity_poly.pdbx_seq_one_letter_code
_entity_poly.pdbx_strand_id
1 'polypeptide(L)'
;MSWFYSRHQVCGLFCGTGMLFVPLLIVLIILLTRRNPRTQLEYCTSAACAKALASLHTLMDETVDPCHDFHAHVCGRWDSVTGGRMSYVDESVRRTAGRIIRALLDVDARRQTLPFETRLVAKFYQLCSSFMVEPSRERADILRPFVGLYDNLLNIRHYSDLLVSLTNLSLAQGVHTVFGVKLVRTTGESSVVVFPGKTLEQKIRPSFAAPFDEYLTTVVSDVGKYTGSLPGTFDMHDLMQVEGRVERMLPNKSSENGRRQLDVPMLSALNKALSSDGWLAALNAPLPKNQKLIDNSSVTVDAFSSVQNVLRLFGDLPDHGVAYLYLNVLSDGLRFDYLRTLQHNKSDIDASLACLQASAEATWVTRNVVANLIFGSHGDGGTVTTDLFSLVRESVLTTSASFRWMGNAMQRHTKRSLSTISLRLHDWSDSNATGEASDAILAGVTPAEFPSTYMRLRRDQQQRFLADTDLKLAAGDDIRLFMNKTQFDVEANALIVPASLRVQPLLYPRDVPPEFVAGTLGVLMAKEVHRAVVFNHTSEFWGNRERKAVARFEQCTRVLASTLNATPTTQSVHVGEPSPYVLWMVAASTAFEALRLASRSFRGTSNVARYWKPAQQTFFRRFCLLTCGNQDDNAEDGLTSRLFCLLPTANMPQFAEAFDCPANYEEAFCVLE
;
A
#
# COMPACT_ATOMS: atom_id res chain seq x y z
N MET A 1 -65.71 38.83 66.01
CA MET A 1 -65.40 39.15 64.60
C MET A 1 -63.92 39.57 64.44
N SER A 2 -62.95 38.67 64.68
CA SER A 2 -61.52 39.04 64.56
C SER A 2 -60.59 37.85 64.27
N TRP A 3 -61.05 36.81 63.55
CA TRP A 3 -60.26 35.58 63.34
C TRP A 3 -60.10 35.11 61.89
N PHE A 4 -60.42 35.94 60.89
CA PHE A 4 -60.46 35.52 59.47
C PHE A 4 -59.48 36.20 58.51
N TYR A 5 -58.53 37.02 58.96
CA TYR A 5 -57.72 37.86 58.05
C TYR A 5 -56.23 37.48 57.89
N SER A 6 -55.77 36.33 58.42
CA SER A 6 -54.33 36.00 58.44
C SER A 6 -53.94 34.70 57.71
N ARG A 7 -54.58 34.39 56.58
CA ARG A 7 -54.20 33.21 55.75
C ARG A 7 -53.84 33.49 54.28
N HIS A 8 -54.03 34.72 53.79
CA HIS A 8 -53.80 35.02 52.37
C HIS A 8 -52.42 35.59 52.02
N GLN A 9 -51.54 35.91 52.98
CA GLN A 9 -50.20 36.45 52.68
C GLN A 9 -49.09 35.41 52.52
N VAL A 10 -49.28 34.14 52.93
CA VAL A 10 -48.22 33.11 52.83
C VAL A 10 -48.19 32.43 51.46
N CYS A 11 -49.30 32.42 50.71
CA CYS A 11 -49.34 31.84 49.35
C CYS A 11 -48.64 32.69 48.28
N GLY A 12 -48.53 34.01 48.47
CA GLY A 12 -47.90 34.90 47.48
C GLY A 12 -46.38 34.74 47.39
N LEU A 13 -45.71 34.45 48.51
CA LEU A 13 -44.24 34.34 48.57
C LEU A 13 -43.72 33.00 48.01
N PHE A 14 -44.48 31.91 48.18
CA PHE A 14 -44.12 30.59 47.64
C PHE A 14 -44.38 30.46 46.13
N CYS A 15 -45.34 31.22 45.57
CA CYS A 15 -45.64 31.14 44.14
C CYS A 15 -44.62 31.90 43.28
N GLY A 16 -44.10 33.04 43.76
CA GLY A 16 -43.08 33.82 43.04
C GLY A 16 -41.67 33.20 43.06
N THR A 17 -41.30 32.52 44.15
CA THR A 17 -39.99 31.88 44.28
C THR A 17 -39.89 30.56 43.50
N GLY A 18 -40.99 29.82 43.39
CA GLY A 18 -41.05 28.57 42.61
C GLY A 18 -40.85 28.75 41.10
N MET A 19 -41.32 29.85 40.51
CA MET A 19 -41.18 30.08 39.06
C MET A 19 -39.74 30.39 38.61
N LEU A 20 -38.88 30.89 39.49
CA LEU A 20 -37.45 31.10 39.20
C LEU A 20 -36.60 29.86 39.50
N PHE A 21 -36.96 29.07 40.50
CA PHE A 21 -36.20 27.88 40.88
C PHE A 21 -36.29 26.77 39.83
N VAL A 22 -37.46 26.53 39.23
CA VAL A 22 -37.64 25.47 38.23
C VAL A 22 -36.74 25.65 36.99
N PRO A 23 -36.70 26.81 36.30
CA PRO A 23 -35.80 26.99 35.16
C PRO A 23 -34.32 26.97 35.58
N LEU A 24 -33.97 27.46 36.77
CA LEU A 24 -32.59 27.44 37.27
C LEU A 24 -32.14 26.01 37.60
N LEU A 25 -33.05 25.18 38.12
CA LEU A 25 -32.82 23.76 38.39
C LEU A 25 -32.81 22.94 37.10
N ILE A 26 -33.61 23.29 36.08
CA ILE A 26 -33.52 22.73 34.73
C ILE A 26 -32.19 23.10 34.08
N VAL A 27 -31.75 24.36 34.15
CA VAL A 27 -30.43 24.78 33.65
C VAL A 27 -29.31 24.08 34.41
N LEU A 28 -29.40 23.95 35.74
CA LEU A 28 -28.43 23.22 36.53
C LEU A 28 -28.41 21.73 36.19
N ILE A 29 -29.57 21.09 36.02
CA ILE A 29 -29.66 19.70 35.54
C ILE A 29 -29.06 19.63 34.13
N ILE A 30 -29.36 20.55 33.22
CA ILE A 30 -28.78 20.58 31.86
C ILE A 30 -27.27 20.78 31.93
N LEU A 31 -26.74 21.61 32.84
CA LEU A 31 -25.31 21.82 33.03
C LEU A 31 -24.62 20.62 33.71
N LEU A 32 -25.31 19.91 34.60
CA LEU A 32 -24.80 18.71 35.28
C LEU A 32 -24.95 17.45 34.40
N THR A 33 -25.96 17.40 33.53
CA THR A 33 -26.24 16.30 32.58
C THR A 33 -25.62 16.52 31.21
N ARG A 34 -25.28 17.77 30.83
CA ARG A 34 -24.16 18.06 29.92
C ARG A 34 -22.89 17.65 30.64
N ARG A 35 -22.74 16.33 30.79
CA ARG A 35 -21.52 15.66 31.20
C ARG A 35 -20.39 16.36 30.48
N ASN A 36 -19.51 16.95 31.29
CA ASN A 36 -18.28 17.54 30.82
C ASN A 36 -17.61 16.51 29.89
N PRO A 37 -17.40 16.80 28.59
CA PRO A 37 -16.81 15.85 27.64
C PRO A 37 -15.42 15.35 28.07
N ARG A 38 -14.85 15.94 29.14
CA ARG A 38 -13.67 15.47 29.88
C ARG A 38 -13.72 14.01 30.34
N THR A 39 -14.85 13.30 30.39
CA THR A 39 -14.86 11.87 30.76
C THR A 39 -14.13 10.97 29.75
N GLN A 40 -13.99 11.38 28.48
CA GLN A 40 -13.17 10.61 27.52
C GLN A 40 -11.65 10.74 27.79
N LEU A 41 -11.20 11.80 28.49
CA LEU A 41 -9.77 11.94 28.83
C LEU A 41 -9.34 11.09 30.03
N GLU A 42 -10.27 10.61 30.86
CA GLU A 42 -9.94 10.00 32.15
C GLU A 42 -9.17 8.67 32.01
N TYR A 43 -9.28 7.98 30.87
CA TYR A 43 -8.53 6.75 30.60
C TYR A 43 -7.22 6.96 29.83
N CYS A 44 -6.97 8.19 29.38
CA CYS A 44 -5.89 8.54 28.49
C CYS A 44 -4.79 9.27 29.27
N THR A 45 -4.00 8.50 30.03
CA THR A 45 -3.05 9.05 31.00
C THR A 45 -1.68 9.36 30.40
N SER A 46 -1.32 8.72 29.28
CA SER A 46 -0.05 8.95 28.59
C SER A 46 -0.09 10.16 27.66
N ALA A 47 1.04 10.84 27.51
CA ALA A 47 1.16 11.97 26.57
C ALA A 47 0.91 11.55 25.12
N ALA A 48 1.32 10.32 24.75
CA ALA A 48 1.08 9.76 23.42
C ALA A 48 -0.42 9.54 23.18
N CYS A 49 -1.15 9.00 24.17
CA CYS A 49 -2.59 8.83 24.08
C CYS A 49 -3.29 10.20 23.96
N ALA A 50 -2.96 11.16 24.83
CA ALA A 50 -3.60 12.47 24.83
C ALA A 50 -3.42 13.19 23.49
N LYS A 51 -2.23 13.07 22.90
CA LYS A 51 -1.94 13.57 21.55
C LYS A 51 -2.72 12.85 20.46
N ALA A 52 -2.83 11.52 20.55
CA ALA A 52 -3.60 10.71 19.60
C ALA A 52 -5.09 11.09 19.61
N LEU A 53 -5.66 11.25 20.80
CA LEU A 53 -7.06 11.64 20.99
C LEU A 53 -7.29 13.08 20.50
N ALA A 54 -6.42 14.03 20.87
CA ALA A 54 -6.49 15.41 20.38
C ALA A 54 -6.44 15.47 18.84
N SER A 55 -5.51 14.72 18.22
CA SER A 55 -5.42 14.64 16.77
C SER A 55 -6.68 14.06 16.12
N LEU A 56 -7.38 13.13 16.79
CA LEU A 56 -8.63 12.59 16.29
C LEU A 56 -9.72 13.67 16.31
N HIS A 57 -9.91 14.35 17.44
CA HIS A 57 -10.93 15.42 17.58
C HIS A 57 -10.70 16.59 16.62
N THR A 58 -9.45 16.92 16.27
CA THR A 58 -9.19 18.02 15.32
C THR A 58 -9.70 17.74 13.91
N LEU A 59 -9.84 16.46 13.53
CA LEU A 59 -10.26 16.06 12.17
C LEU A 59 -11.77 15.84 12.07
N MET A 60 -12.43 15.59 13.20
CA MET A 60 -13.85 15.30 13.27
C MET A 60 -14.71 16.57 13.20
N ASP A 61 -15.90 16.42 12.62
CA ASP A 61 -16.98 17.39 12.70
C ASP A 61 -18.08 16.90 13.66
N GLU A 62 -17.99 17.33 14.91
CA GLU A 62 -18.96 16.98 15.97
C GLU A 62 -20.34 17.60 15.76
N THR A 63 -20.52 18.48 14.76
CA THR A 63 -21.85 19.02 14.40
C THR A 63 -22.69 18.05 13.58
N VAL A 64 -22.07 17.02 13.00
CA VAL A 64 -22.74 15.96 12.24
C VAL A 64 -23.06 14.80 13.16
N ASP A 65 -24.29 14.30 13.10
CA ASP A 65 -24.72 13.10 13.82
C ASP A 65 -24.03 11.84 13.23
N PRO A 66 -23.24 11.09 14.01
CA PRO A 66 -22.58 9.87 13.53
C PRO A 66 -23.56 8.81 13.02
N CYS A 67 -24.80 8.79 13.49
CA CYS A 67 -25.82 7.83 13.03
C CYS A 67 -26.46 8.24 11.69
N HIS A 68 -26.30 9.51 11.26
CA HIS A 68 -26.81 9.98 9.98
C HIS A 68 -25.73 9.94 8.89
N ASP A 69 -24.53 10.43 9.20
CA ASP A 69 -23.41 10.46 8.26
C ASP A 69 -22.07 10.31 8.98
N PHE A 70 -21.70 9.06 9.25
CA PHE A 70 -20.49 8.77 9.98
C PHE A 70 -19.21 9.23 9.27
N HIS A 71 -19.20 9.20 7.93
CA HIS A 71 -18.05 9.69 7.16
C HIS A 71 -17.90 11.20 7.32
N ALA A 72 -18.98 11.99 7.18
CA ALA A 72 -18.89 13.43 7.41
C ALA A 72 -18.55 13.76 8.88
N HIS A 73 -19.07 12.99 9.84
CA HIS A 73 -18.69 13.14 11.25
C HIS A 73 -17.19 12.94 11.49
N VAL A 74 -16.57 11.96 10.85
CA VAL A 74 -15.14 11.63 11.06
C VAL A 74 -14.21 12.46 10.17
N CYS A 75 -14.56 12.63 8.90
CA CYS A 75 -13.74 13.24 7.86
C CYS A 75 -14.12 14.70 7.54
N GLY A 76 -15.15 15.26 8.16
CA GLY A 76 -15.73 16.56 7.76
C GLY A 76 -14.74 17.73 7.78
N ARG A 77 -13.66 17.65 8.57
CA ARG A 77 -12.59 18.66 8.57
C ARG A 77 -11.32 18.22 7.85
N TRP A 78 -11.26 16.99 7.34
CA TRP A 78 -10.06 16.46 6.68
C TRP A 78 -9.64 17.32 5.49
N ASP A 79 -10.58 17.68 4.62
CA ASP A 79 -10.30 18.46 3.42
C ASP A 79 -9.77 19.86 3.75
N SER A 80 -10.22 20.45 4.87
CA SER A 80 -9.70 21.74 5.35
C SER A 80 -8.24 21.65 5.80
N VAL A 81 -7.81 20.48 6.29
CA VAL A 81 -6.45 20.23 6.78
C VAL A 81 -5.49 19.91 5.63
N THR A 82 -5.95 19.19 4.60
CA THR A 82 -5.10 18.73 3.50
C THR A 82 -5.26 19.50 2.19
N GLY A 83 -6.24 20.41 2.12
CA GLY A 83 -6.70 20.99 0.85
C GLY A 83 -7.37 19.98 -0.07
N GLY A 84 -7.89 18.88 0.49
CA GLY A 84 -8.56 17.76 -0.22
C GLY A 84 -7.61 16.79 -0.94
N ARG A 85 -6.35 17.17 -1.20
CA ARG A 85 -5.49 16.48 -2.18
C ARG A 85 -4.94 15.10 -1.79
N MET A 86 -5.19 14.62 -0.56
CA MET A 86 -4.50 13.43 -0.06
C MET A 86 -5.41 12.60 0.84
N SER A 87 -5.25 11.27 0.75
CA SER A 87 -5.81 10.37 1.73
C SER A 87 -5.10 10.49 3.08
N TYR A 88 -5.77 10.07 4.15
CA TYR A 88 -5.19 10.01 5.49
C TYR A 88 -3.94 9.12 5.57
N VAL A 89 -3.95 8.00 4.84
CA VAL A 89 -2.82 7.09 4.79
C VAL A 89 -1.66 7.72 4.02
N ASP A 90 -1.93 8.39 2.89
CA ASP A 90 -0.88 9.08 2.12
C ASP A 90 -0.26 10.23 2.90
N GLU A 91 -1.06 11.01 3.61
CA GLU A 91 -0.55 12.08 4.47
C GLU A 91 0.32 11.52 5.61
N SER A 92 -0.05 10.38 6.20
CA SER A 92 0.78 9.67 7.18
C SER A 92 2.13 9.25 6.61
N VAL A 93 2.11 8.62 5.43
CA VAL A 93 3.32 8.19 4.71
C VAL A 93 4.19 9.41 4.38
N ARG A 94 3.58 10.50 3.88
CA ARG A 94 4.26 11.74 3.50
C ARG A 94 4.90 12.45 4.69
N ARG A 95 4.21 12.55 5.83
CA ARG A 95 4.78 13.09 7.08
C ARG A 95 5.97 12.28 7.56
N THR A 96 5.91 10.97 7.42
CA THR A 96 7.00 10.06 7.81
C THR A 96 8.19 10.20 6.87
N ALA A 97 7.96 10.20 5.56
CA ALA A 97 8.98 10.52 4.57
C ALA A 97 9.63 11.88 4.86
N GLY A 98 8.86 12.92 5.15
CA GLY A 98 9.38 14.26 5.48
C GLY A 98 10.22 14.32 6.75
N ARG A 99 10.02 13.42 7.73
CA ARG A 99 10.91 13.28 8.89
C ARG A 99 12.24 12.62 8.50
N ILE A 100 12.18 11.58 7.69
CA ILE A 100 13.36 10.85 7.20
C ILE A 100 14.21 11.75 6.31
N ILE A 101 13.59 12.45 5.35
CA ILE A 101 14.25 13.39 4.45
C ILE A 101 15.03 14.44 5.23
N ARG A 102 14.40 15.06 6.23
CA ARG A 102 15.10 16.02 7.12
C ARG A 102 16.28 15.38 7.84
N ALA A 103 16.09 14.18 8.38
CA ALA A 103 17.18 13.45 9.04
C ALA A 103 18.34 13.14 8.08
N LEU A 104 18.06 12.81 6.81
CA LEU A 104 19.09 12.56 5.79
C LEU A 104 19.80 13.85 5.36
N LEU A 105 19.08 14.97 5.25
CA LEU A 105 19.67 16.27 4.91
C LEU A 105 20.54 16.83 6.05
N ASP A 106 20.18 16.56 7.31
CA ASP A 106 20.93 17.01 8.49
C ASP A 106 22.23 16.23 8.75
N VAL A 107 22.51 15.15 8.00
CA VAL A 107 23.70 14.29 8.21
C VAL A 107 25.01 15.06 8.07
N ASP A 108 25.11 16.00 7.14
CA ASP A 108 26.32 16.80 6.92
C ASP A 108 26.63 17.76 8.07
N ALA A 109 25.61 18.19 8.82
CA ALA A 109 25.82 18.98 10.03
C ALA A 109 26.39 18.14 11.18
N ARG A 110 26.22 16.81 11.13
CA ARG A 110 26.59 15.86 12.20
C ARG A 110 27.85 15.04 11.91
N ARG A 111 28.70 15.53 10.99
CA ARG A 111 29.86 14.94 10.27
C ARG A 111 30.72 13.80 10.87
N GLN A 112 30.56 13.33 12.11
CA GLN A 112 31.50 12.36 12.72
C GLN A 112 30.89 11.16 13.49
N THR A 113 29.58 11.07 13.77
CA THR A 113 29.07 9.99 14.66
C THR A 113 28.05 9.03 14.04
N LEU A 114 27.69 9.20 12.76
CA LEU A 114 26.68 8.35 12.13
C LEU A 114 27.27 7.06 11.55
N PRO A 115 26.53 5.93 11.60
CA PRO A 115 26.92 4.71 10.92
C PRO A 115 27.23 4.94 9.44
N PHE A 116 28.14 4.14 8.90
CA PHE A 116 28.57 4.24 7.51
C PHE A 116 27.37 4.20 6.54
N GLU A 117 26.46 3.27 6.78
CA GLU A 117 25.22 3.03 6.06
C GLU A 117 24.39 4.31 5.93
N THR A 118 24.21 5.03 7.03
CA THR A 118 23.43 6.27 7.06
C THR A 118 24.09 7.36 6.22
N ARG A 119 25.42 7.46 6.25
CA ARG A 119 26.17 8.42 5.42
C ARG A 119 26.05 8.10 3.93
N LEU A 120 26.15 6.82 3.56
CA LEU A 120 25.99 6.37 2.18
C LEU A 120 24.60 6.76 1.62
N VAL A 121 23.55 6.45 2.38
CA VAL A 121 22.16 6.74 1.99
C VAL A 121 21.91 8.24 1.92
N ALA A 122 22.38 9.00 2.91
CA ALA A 122 22.27 10.46 2.90
C ALA A 122 22.97 11.10 1.70
N LYS A 123 24.21 10.68 1.41
CA LYS A 123 24.97 11.18 0.27
C LYS A 123 24.28 10.87 -1.06
N PHE A 124 23.79 9.64 -1.24
CA PHE A 124 23.05 9.27 -2.45
C PHE A 124 21.74 10.05 -2.60
N TYR A 125 21.01 10.22 -1.50
CA TYR A 125 19.80 11.02 -1.46
C TYR A 125 20.07 12.49 -1.85
N GLN A 126 21.13 13.10 -1.31
CA GLN A 126 21.53 14.46 -1.63
C GLN A 126 21.95 14.63 -3.10
N LEU A 127 22.65 13.65 -3.67
CA LEU A 127 22.97 13.64 -5.11
C LEU A 127 21.70 13.66 -5.96
N CYS A 128 20.72 12.81 -5.62
CA CYS A 128 19.42 12.83 -6.29
C CYS A 128 18.69 14.16 -6.10
N SER A 129 18.59 14.65 -4.87
CA SER A 129 17.86 15.88 -4.56
C SER A 129 18.48 17.09 -5.28
N SER A 130 19.81 17.17 -5.34
CA SER A 130 20.53 18.21 -6.09
C SER A 130 20.26 18.09 -7.59
N PHE A 131 20.30 16.86 -8.12
CA PHE A 131 19.96 16.57 -9.53
C PHE A 131 18.54 17.02 -9.90
N MET A 132 17.58 16.88 -8.99
CA MET A 132 16.19 17.33 -9.21
C MET A 132 16.07 18.86 -9.24
N VAL A 133 16.85 19.58 -8.42
CA VAL A 133 16.72 21.05 -8.26
C VAL A 133 17.58 21.86 -9.25
N GLU A 134 18.72 21.33 -9.72
CA GLU A 134 19.64 22.06 -10.59
C GLU A 134 18.95 22.60 -11.88
N PRO A 135 18.90 23.93 -12.12
CA PRO A 135 18.25 24.50 -13.29
C PRO A 135 18.91 24.02 -14.60
N SER A 136 18.06 23.64 -15.55
CA SER A 136 18.29 23.10 -16.90
C SER A 136 19.75 22.77 -17.28
N ARG A 137 20.13 21.51 -17.08
CA ARG A 137 20.83 20.81 -18.17
C ARG A 137 19.82 20.59 -19.30
N GLU A 138 20.28 20.54 -20.53
CA GLU A 138 19.40 20.07 -21.62
C GLU A 138 18.84 18.68 -21.23
N ARG A 139 17.68 18.28 -21.76
CA ARG A 139 17.11 16.95 -21.48
C ARG A 139 18.07 15.83 -21.92
N ALA A 140 18.85 16.05 -22.98
CA ALA A 140 20.30 16.04 -22.80
C ALA A 140 21.01 14.73 -22.48
N ASP A 141 22.23 14.81 -21.96
CA ASP A 141 22.63 15.22 -20.61
C ASP A 141 21.94 14.39 -19.53
N ILE A 142 20.62 14.52 -19.31
CA ILE A 142 19.92 13.59 -18.39
C ILE A 142 19.75 12.21 -19.03
N LEU A 143 19.34 12.16 -20.30
CA LEU A 143 19.03 10.91 -20.99
C LEU A 143 20.27 10.22 -21.56
N ARG A 144 21.30 10.97 -21.94
CA ARG A 144 22.54 10.44 -22.56
C ARG A 144 23.16 9.26 -21.79
N PRO A 145 23.32 9.30 -20.44
CA PRO A 145 23.86 8.17 -19.69
C PRO A 145 22.97 6.92 -19.77
N PHE A 146 21.65 7.07 -19.86
CA PHE A 146 20.73 5.95 -20.01
C PHE A 146 20.74 5.41 -21.43
N VAL A 147 20.71 6.29 -22.43
CA VAL A 147 20.78 5.91 -23.85
C VAL A 147 22.04 5.08 -24.13
N GLY A 148 23.21 5.58 -23.72
CA GLY A 148 24.49 4.89 -23.94
C GLY A 148 24.60 3.51 -23.27
N LEU A 149 23.85 3.24 -22.20
CA LEU A 149 23.81 1.91 -21.58
C LEU A 149 23.08 0.88 -22.46
N TYR A 150 22.24 1.35 -23.39
CA TYR A 150 21.30 0.52 -24.14
C TYR A 150 21.38 0.71 -25.65
N ASP A 151 22.36 1.46 -26.18
CA ASP A 151 22.57 1.62 -27.62
C ASP A 151 22.65 0.29 -28.37
N ASN A 152 23.16 -0.75 -27.72
CA ASN A 152 23.21 -2.10 -28.26
C ASN A 152 21.82 -2.66 -28.56
N LEU A 153 20.77 -2.29 -27.81
CA LEU A 153 19.40 -2.78 -28.05
C LEU A 153 18.83 -2.26 -29.38
N LEU A 154 19.16 -1.03 -29.76
CA LEU A 154 18.68 -0.43 -31.02
C LEU A 154 19.31 -1.09 -32.25
N ASN A 155 20.47 -1.71 -32.08
CA ASN A 155 21.17 -2.41 -33.16
C ASN A 155 20.73 -3.87 -33.34
N ILE A 156 19.87 -4.39 -32.46
CA ILE A 156 19.39 -5.77 -32.54
C ILE A 156 18.34 -5.89 -33.65
N ARG A 157 18.66 -6.70 -34.67
CA ARG A 157 17.77 -6.92 -35.83
C ARG A 157 16.83 -8.11 -35.66
N HIS A 158 17.19 -9.07 -34.81
CA HIS A 158 16.41 -10.29 -34.60
C HIS A 158 15.69 -10.23 -33.26
N TYR A 159 14.39 -10.49 -33.30
CA TYR A 159 13.55 -10.46 -32.11
C TYR A 159 14.00 -11.47 -31.02
N SER A 160 14.57 -12.61 -31.42
CA SER A 160 15.17 -13.59 -30.49
C SER A 160 16.30 -12.98 -29.66
N ASP A 161 17.22 -12.24 -30.30
CA ASP A 161 18.38 -11.62 -29.65
C ASP A 161 17.94 -10.48 -28.73
N LEU A 162 16.83 -9.81 -29.09
CA LEU A 162 16.22 -8.78 -28.27
C LEU A 162 15.67 -9.40 -26.99
N LEU A 163 14.93 -10.51 -27.08
CA LEU A 163 14.41 -11.22 -25.91
C LEU A 163 15.53 -11.74 -25.00
N VAL A 164 16.63 -12.23 -25.55
CA VAL A 164 17.84 -12.60 -24.77
C VAL A 164 18.36 -11.39 -24.01
N SER A 165 18.49 -10.25 -24.69
CA SER A 165 19.00 -9.01 -24.10
C SER A 165 18.08 -8.49 -23.00
N LEU A 166 16.75 -8.48 -23.22
CA LEU A 166 15.77 -8.07 -22.22
C LEU A 166 15.75 -8.99 -20.99
N THR A 167 15.90 -10.30 -21.20
CA THR A 167 16.01 -11.28 -20.12
C THR A 167 17.26 -11.02 -19.28
N ASN A 168 18.40 -10.79 -19.94
CA ASN A 168 19.65 -10.45 -19.27
C ASN A 168 19.56 -9.12 -18.52
N LEU A 169 18.94 -8.08 -19.10
CA LEU A 169 18.71 -6.80 -18.42
C LEU A 169 17.86 -6.96 -17.16
N SER A 170 16.80 -7.77 -17.24
CA SER A 170 15.95 -8.05 -16.10
C SER A 170 16.70 -8.76 -14.98
N LEU A 171 17.40 -9.86 -15.28
CA LEU A 171 18.09 -10.66 -14.27
C LEU A 171 19.36 -9.98 -13.75
N ALA A 172 20.18 -9.39 -14.61
CA ALA A 172 21.49 -8.84 -14.26
C ALA A 172 21.44 -7.41 -13.72
N GLN A 173 20.42 -6.62 -14.10
CA GLN A 173 20.31 -5.20 -13.76
C GLN A 173 19.00 -4.84 -13.04
N GLY A 174 18.04 -5.78 -12.93
CA GLY A 174 16.73 -5.51 -12.34
C GLY A 174 15.86 -4.58 -13.20
N VAL A 175 16.18 -4.43 -14.49
CA VAL A 175 15.44 -3.55 -15.41
C VAL A 175 14.38 -4.39 -16.13
N HIS A 176 13.15 -4.29 -15.65
CA HIS A 176 12.00 -5.00 -16.21
C HIS A 176 11.36 -4.18 -17.32
N THR A 177 10.93 -4.81 -18.41
CA THR A 177 10.22 -4.12 -19.51
C THR A 177 8.71 -4.35 -19.38
N VAL A 178 8.06 -4.79 -20.45
CA VAL A 178 6.68 -5.30 -20.48
C VAL A 178 6.56 -6.70 -19.89
N PHE A 179 7.69 -7.36 -19.67
CA PHE A 179 7.83 -8.55 -18.83
C PHE A 179 9.09 -8.40 -17.98
N GLY A 180 9.15 -9.17 -16.91
CA GLY A 180 10.29 -9.29 -16.04
C GLY A 180 10.64 -10.75 -15.81
N VAL A 181 11.89 -10.96 -15.41
CA VAL A 181 12.45 -12.23 -14.98
C VAL A 181 13.20 -11.96 -13.68
N LYS A 182 12.86 -12.73 -12.65
CA LYS A 182 13.48 -12.67 -11.31
C LYS A 182 13.85 -14.07 -10.85
N LEU A 183 14.82 -14.17 -9.95
CA LEU A 183 15.14 -15.41 -9.26
C LEU A 183 14.45 -15.40 -7.89
N VAL A 184 13.43 -16.21 -7.68
CA VAL A 184 12.76 -16.36 -6.37
C VAL A 184 13.43 -17.48 -5.60
N ARG A 185 13.63 -17.30 -4.29
CA ARG A 185 14.09 -18.37 -3.41
C ARG A 185 13.02 -18.73 -2.40
N THR A 186 12.53 -19.95 -2.50
CA THR A 186 11.69 -20.58 -1.48
C THR A 186 12.58 -21.46 -0.59
N THR A 187 12.06 -21.96 0.53
CA THR A 187 12.83 -22.70 1.53
C THR A 187 13.59 -23.90 0.93
N GLY A 188 14.84 -23.69 0.54
CA GLY A 188 15.74 -24.70 0.00
C GLY A 188 15.88 -24.73 -1.52
N GLU A 189 15.08 -23.97 -2.28
CA GLU A 189 15.07 -24.02 -3.75
C GLU A 189 15.07 -22.62 -4.36
N SER A 190 15.84 -22.43 -5.44
CA SER A 190 15.80 -21.23 -6.26
C SER A 190 15.03 -21.54 -7.54
N SER A 191 13.97 -20.78 -7.82
CA SER A 191 13.19 -20.88 -9.05
C SER A 191 13.29 -19.58 -9.84
N VAL A 192 13.36 -19.70 -11.15
CA VAL A 192 13.24 -18.54 -12.04
C VAL A 192 11.76 -18.26 -12.26
N VAL A 193 11.36 -17.00 -12.07
CA VAL A 193 9.99 -16.54 -12.27
C VAL A 193 9.95 -15.50 -13.37
N VAL A 194 9.19 -15.78 -14.42
CA VAL A 194 8.83 -14.83 -15.48
C VAL A 194 7.49 -14.21 -15.12
N PHE A 195 7.39 -12.88 -15.13
CA PHE A 195 6.19 -12.17 -14.70
C PHE A 195 5.85 -11.03 -15.65
N PRO A 196 4.57 -10.60 -15.72
CA PRO A 196 4.17 -9.44 -16.50
C PRO A 196 4.84 -8.18 -15.95
N GLY A 197 5.34 -7.33 -16.84
CA GLY A 197 5.98 -6.08 -16.48
C GLY A 197 4.95 -4.99 -16.20
N LYS A 198 5.37 -3.74 -16.36
CA LYS A 198 4.52 -2.56 -16.21
C LYS A 198 4.46 -1.83 -17.55
N THR A 199 3.37 -1.13 -17.82
CA THR A 199 3.29 -0.23 -18.98
C THR A 199 4.26 0.95 -18.83
N LEU A 200 4.51 1.71 -19.90
CA LEU A 200 5.38 2.86 -19.82
C LEU A 200 4.81 3.92 -18.86
N GLU A 201 3.50 4.15 -18.93
CA GLU A 201 2.79 5.06 -18.04
C GLU A 201 2.93 4.61 -16.58
N GLN A 202 2.68 3.33 -16.27
CA GLN A 202 2.78 2.81 -14.91
C GLN A 202 4.18 2.95 -14.28
N LYS A 203 5.24 2.98 -15.10
CA LYS A 203 6.62 3.17 -14.62
C LYS A 203 6.97 4.64 -14.41
N ILE A 204 6.53 5.51 -15.31
CA ILE A 204 6.88 6.93 -15.30
C ILE A 204 5.96 7.73 -14.38
N ARG A 205 4.67 7.37 -14.31
CA ARG A 205 3.61 8.08 -13.62
C ARG A 205 3.30 7.40 -12.29
N PRO A 206 3.96 7.80 -11.18
CA PRO A 206 3.71 7.13 -9.91
C PRO A 206 2.27 7.29 -9.41
N SER A 207 1.60 8.45 -9.59
CA SER A 207 0.20 8.67 -9.13
C SER A 207 -0.49 9.98 -9.63
N PHE A 208 -0.05 10.70 -10.67
CA PHE A 208 -0.48 12.12 -10.84
C PHE A 208 -1.10 12.54 -12.19
N ALA A 209 -2.14 13.39 -12.15
CA ALA A 209 -3.01 13.88 -13.24
C ALA A 209 -2.38 14.63 -14.45
N ALA A 210 -1.06 14.77 -14.59
CA ALA A 210 -0.50 15.50 -15.73
C ALA A 210 -0.60 14.70 -17.05
N PRO A 211 -0.78 15.36 -18.21
CA PRO A 211 -0.90 14.71 -19.52
C PRO A 211 0.38 13.93 -19.85
N PHE A 212 0.28 12.60 -19.86
CA PHE A 212 1.38 11.68 -20.11
C PHE A 212 1.83 11.69 -21.58
N ASP A 213 0.88 11.93 -22.48
CA ASP A 213 1.04 12.07 -23.92
C ASP A 213 1.92 13.27 -24.32
N GLU A 214 1.70 14.43 -23.71
CA GLU A 214 2.51 15.63 -23.96
C GLU A 214 3.97 15.41 -23.53
N TYR A 215 4.16 14.81 -22.36
CA TYR A 215 5.48 14.44 -21.88
C TYR A 215 6.17 13.45 -22.83
N LEU A 216 5.48 12.38 -23.21
CA LEU A 216 6.04 11.34 -24.06
C LEU A 216 6.42 11.89 -25.44
N THR A 217 5.62 12.80 -25.99
CA THR A 217 5.93 13.50 -27.26
C THR A 217 7.24 14.25 -27.18
N THR A 218 7.46 14.95 -26.08
CA THR A 218 8.70 15.70 -25.89
C THR A 218 9.90 14.77 -25.71
N VAL A 219 9.74 13.69 -24.94
CA VAL A 219 10.78 12.68 -24.72
C VAL A 219 11.17 11.98 -26.02
N VAL A 220 10.20 11.48 -26.79
CA VAL A 220 10.47 10.75 -28.04
C VAL A 220 11.23 11.63 -29.02
N SER A 221 10.84 12.90 -29.13
CA SER A 221 11.56 13.89 -29.95
C SER A 221 13.02 14.03 -29.51
N ASP A 222 13.27 14.15 -28.20
CA ASP A 222 14.61 14.36 -27.68
C ASP A 222 15.48 13.10 -27.78
N VAL A 223 14.97 11.92 -27.43
CA VAL A 223 15.69 10.65 -27.61
C VAL A 223 16.04 10.46 -29.09
N GLY A 224 15.13 10.80 -30.01
CA GLY A 224 15.36 10.69 -31.46
C GLY A 224 16.52 11.57 -31.95
N LYS A 225 16.67 12.78 -31.41
CA LYS A 225 17.81 13.66 -31.72
C LYS A 225 19.15 13.04 -31.29
N TYR A 226 19.20 12.30 -30.18
CA TYR A 226 20.45 11.74 -29.65
C TYR A 226 20.87 10.45 -30.32
N THR A 227 19.92 9.54 -30.53
CA THR A 227 20.26 8.21 -31.05
C THR A 227 20.58 8.29 -32.54
N GLY A 228 20.10 9.32 -33.26
CA GLY A 228 20.22 9.46 -34.71
C GLY A 228 19.60 8.29 -35.50
N SER A 229 18.95 7.37 -34.79
CA SER A 229 18.61 6.01 -35.23
C SER A 229 17.23 5.57 -34.77
N LEU A 230 16.55 6.32 -33.90
CA LEU A 230 15.10 6.20 -33.83
C LEU A 230 14.58 6.71 -35.19
N PRO A 231 13.95 5.86 -36.03
CA PRO A 231 13.39 6.31 -37.30
C PRO A 231 12.58 7.58 -37.07
N GLY A 232 12.91 8.64 -37.82
CA GLY A 232 12.45 10.03 -37.61
C GLY A 232 10.95 10.26 -37.81
N THR A 233 10.12 9.22 -37.67
CA THR A 233 8.67 9.21 -37.86
C THR A 233 8.00 8.25 -36.87
N PHE A 234 8.45 8.18 -35.61
CA PHE A 234 7.60 7.55 -34.59
C PHE A 234 6.37 8.43 -34.38
N ASP A 235 5.25 8.01 -34.97
CA ASP A 235 3.96 8.60 -34.69
C ASP A 235 3.62 8.31 -33.21
N MET A 236 3.41 9.38 -32.44
CA MET A 236 2.95 9.28 -31.05
C MET A 236 1.65 8.49 -30.98
N HIS A 237 0.80 8.60 -32.00
CA HIS A 237 -0.43 7.84 -32.09
C HIS A 237 -0.17 6.33 -32.04
N ASP A 238 0.80 5.84 -32.81
CA ASP A 238 1.18 4.42 -32.83
C ASP A 238 1.74 3.96 -31.49
N LEU A 239 2.59 4.79 -30.86
CA LEU A 239 3.16 4.48 -29.55
C LEU A 239 2.07 4.37 -28.47
N MET A 240 1.11 5.28 -28.47
CA MET A 240 -0.05 5.25 -27.56
C MET A 240 -0.99 4.08 -27.86
N GLN A 241 -1.13 3.68 -29.13
CA GLN A 241 -1.85 2.45 -29.49
C GLN A 241 -1.14 1.20 -28.92
N VAL A 242 0.20 1.14 -28.98
CA VAL A 242 0.98 0.05 -28.38
C VAL A 242 0.83 0.05 -26.86
N GLU A 243 0.98 1.19 -26.19
CA GLU A 243 0.76 1.35 -24.74
C GLU A 243 -0.63 0.80 -24.35
N GLY A 244 -1.70 1.26 -25.00
CA GLY A 244 -3.06 0.81 -24.70
C GLY A 244 -3.29 -0.68 -25.01
N ARG A 245 -2.60 -1.26 -26.00
CA ARG A 245 -2.64 -2.72 -26.26
C ARG A 245 -1.93 -3.49 -25.15
N VAL A 246 -0.75 -3.03 -24.72
CA VAL A 246 0.00 -3.65 -23.61
C VAL A 246 -0.82 -3.57 -22.33
N GLU A 247 -1.40 -2.41 -22.02
CA GLU A 247 -2.26 -2.22 -20.84
C GLU A 247 -3.40 -3.23 -20.78
N ARG A 248 -4.11 -3.44 -21.90
CA ARG A 248 -5.20 -4.44 -21.99
C ARG A 248 -4.73 -5.89 -21.87
N MET A 249 -3.45 -6.18 -22.12
CA MET A 249 -2.88 -7.53 -22.06
C MET A 249 -2.27 -7.84 -20.70
N LEU A 250 -1.70 -6.84 -20.02
CA LEU A 250 -1.20 -7.00 -18.66
C LEU A 250 -2.37 -7.30 -17.72
N PRO A 251 -2.17 -8.16 -16.72
CA PRO A 251 -3.22 -8.39 -15.75
C PRO A 251 -3.48 -7.07 -15.01
N ASN A 252 -4.75 -6.72 -14.84
CA ASN A 252 -5.11 -5.84 -13.74
C ASN A 252 -4.55 -6.47 -12.45
N LYS A 253 -4.05 -5.62 -11.54
CA LYS A 253 -3.15 -5.91 -10.38
C LYS A 253 -3.46 -7.14 -9.50
N SER A 254 -4.52 -7.89 -9.76
CA SER A 254 -5.11 -8.90 -8.89
C SER A 254 -5.37 -10.27 -9.56
N SER A 255 -5.07 -10.43 -10.86
CA SER A 255 -5.26 -11.71 -11.55
C SER A 255 -4.07 -12.69 -11.36
N GLU A 256 -3.93 -13.26 -10.16
CA GLU A 256 -2.99 -14.38 -9.89
C GLU A 256 -3.37 -15.70 -10.57
N ASN A 257 -4.59 -15.79 -11.13
CA ASN A 257 -5.19 -17.00 -11.74
C ASN A 257 -4.48 -17.55 -13.00
N GLY A 258 -3.28 -17.06 -13.31
CA GLY A 258 -2.50 -17.47 -14.48
C GLY A 258 -1.11 -18.04 -14.18
N ARG A 259 -0.74 -18.27 -12.91
CA ARG A 259 0.57 -18.87 -12.58
C ARG A 259 0.67 -20.29 -13.16
N ARG A 260 1.72 -20.58 -13.92
CA ARG A 260 2.04 -21.91 -14.47
C ARG A 260 3.49 -22.25 -14.23
N GLN A 261 3.75 -23.49 -13.84
CA GLN A 261 5.10 -24.04 -13.81
C GLN A 261 5.36 -24.74 -15.13
N LEU A 262 6.44 -24.36 -15.81
CA LEU A 262 6.82 -24.91 -17.11
C LEU A 262 8.20 -25.54 -16.98
N ASP A 263 8.34 -26.77 -17.44
CA ASP A 263 9.65 -27.36 -17.63
C ASP A 263 10.37 -26.63 -18.77
N VAL A 264 11.71 -26.56 -18.72
CA VAL A 264 12.52 -25.87 -19.74
C VAL A 264 12.13 -26.24 -21.19
N PRO A 265 11.88 -27.52 -21.55
CA PRO A 265 11.45 -27.88 -22.90
C PRO A 265 10.12 -27.23 -23.33
N MET A 266 9.26 -26.86 -22.38
CA MET A 266 7.98 -26.20 -22.61
C MET A 266 8.09 -24.68 -22.71
N LEU A 267 9.25 -24.06 -22.47
CA LEU A 267 9.40 -22.59 -22.53
C LEU A 267 9.14 -22.01 -23.92
N SER A 268 9.34 -22.79 -24.99
CA SER A 268 8.94 -22.42 -26.35
C SER A 268 7.43 -22.11 -26.49
N ALA A 269 6.60 -22.59 -25.55
CA ALA A 269 5.19 -22.23 -25.49
C ALA A 269 4.97 -20.74 -25.15
N LEU A 270 5.90 -20.08 -24.45
CA LEU A 270 5.79 -18.64 -24.14
C LEU A 270 5.91 -17.78 -25.39
N ASN A 271 6.90 -18.10 -26.23
CA ASN A 271 7.13 -17.41 -27.48
C ASN A 271 7.80 -18.34 -28.49
N LYS A 272 7.18 -18.50 -29.67
CA LYS A 272 7.73 -19.33 -30.76
C LYS A 272 9.02 -18.78 -31.36
N ALA A 273 9.32 -17.49 -31.15
CA ALA A 273 10.53 -16.84 -31.64
C ALA A 273 11.80 -17.30 -30.91
N LEU A 274 11.67 -17.88 -29.71
CA LEU A 274 12.78 -18.49 -28.98
C LEU A 274 12.54 -19.99 -28.84
N SER A 275 13.52 -20.79 -29.28
CA SER A 275 13.56 -22.21 -28.93
C SER A 275 13.74 -22.37 -27.42
N SER A 276 13.45 -23.57 -26.91
CA SER A 276 13.68 -23.90 -25.50
C SER A 276 15.16 -23.71 -25.11
N ASP A 277 16.10 -24.07 -26.00
CA ASP A 277 17.54 -23.82 -25.81
C ASP A 277 17.87 -22.32 -25.79
N GLY A 278 17.20 -21.52 -26.61
CA GLY A 278 17.35 -20.06 -26.63
C GLY A 278 16.90 -19.41 -25.31
N TRP A 279 15.75 -19.84 -24.77
CA TRP A 279 15.30 -19.43 -23.45
C TRP A 279 16.28 -19.86 -22.35
N LEU A 280 16.74 -21.11 -22.39
CA LEU A 280 17.68 -21.64 -21.41
C LEU A 280 19.00 -20.84 -21.42
N ALA A 281 19.54 -20.54 -22.60
CA ALA A 281 20.74 -19.73 -22.76
C ALA A 281 20.53 -18.30 -22.22
N ALA A 282 19.39 -17.67 -22.54
CA ALA A 282 19.05 -16.32 -22.05
C ALA A 282 18.95 -16.26 -20.53
N LEU A 283 18.27 -17.23 -19.93
CA LEU A 283 18.08 -17.33 -18.47
C LEU A 283 19.41 -17.63 -17.76
N ASN A 284 20.25 -18.50 -18.33
CA ASN A 284 21.51 -18.92 -17.71
C ASN A 284 22.68 -17.95 -17.87
N ALA A 285 22.59 -16.99 -18.80
CA ALA A 285 23.66 -16.03 -19.06
C ALA A 285 24.05 -15.22 -17.81
N PRO A 286 23.10 -14.60 -17.05
CA PRO A 286 23.43 -13.85 -15.85
C PRO A 286 23.48 -14.69 -14.57
N LEU A 287 23.04 -15.95 -14.59
CA LEU A 287 22.95 -16.77 -13.38
C LEU A 287 24.33 -17.32 -12.95
N PRO A 288 24.65 -17.29 -11.64
CA PRO A 288 25.79 -18.00 -11.07
C PRO A 288 25.80 -19.48 -11.44
N LYS A 289 26.99 -20.09 -11.52
CA LYS A 289 27.15 -21.49 -11.97
C LYS A 289 26.28 -22.49 -11.20
N ASN A 290 26.09 -22.28 -9.89
CA ASN A 290 25.29 -23.14 -9.01
C ASN A 290 23.77 -22.89 -9.10
N GLN A 291 23.34 -21.87 -9.84
CA GLN A 291 21.94 -21.50 -10.04
C GLN A 291 21.50 -21.65 -11.50
N LYS A 292 22.39 -22.13 -12.38
CA LYS A 292 22.04 -22.37 -13.78
C LYS A 292 20.97 -23.44 -13.87
N LEU A 293 19.95 -23.13 -14.65
CA LEU A 293 18.90 -24.05 -15.05
C LEU A 293 19.50 -25.13 -15.96
N ILE A 294 18.94 -26.33 -15.84
CA ILE A 294 19.20 -27.49 -16.70
C ILE A 294 17.89 -27.95 -17.32
N ASP A 295 17.90 -28.91 -18.24
CA ASP A 295 16.72 -29.29 -19.03
C ASP A 295 15.53 -29.79 -18.20
N ASN A 296 15.76 -30.33 -17.00
CA ASN A 296 14.69 -30.75 -16.09
C ASN A 296 14.31 -29.68 -15.05
N SER A 297 14.91 -28.49 -15.13
CA SER A 297 14.53 -27.38 -14.28
C SER A 297 13.15 -26.86 -14.67
N SER A 298 12.46 -26.28 -13.69
CA SER A 298 11.17 -25.65 -13.93
C SER A 298 11.29 -24.13 -13.76
N VAL A 299 10.53 -23.42 -14.59
CA VAL A 299 10.39 -21.97 -14.58
C VAL A 299 8.94 -21.66 -14.27
N THR A 300 8.72 -20.83 -13.27
CA THR A 300 7.38 -20.34 -12.95
C THR A 300 7.06 -19.14 -13.83
N VAL A 301 5.85 -19.10 -14.38
CA VAL A 301 5.37 -17.98 -15.19
C VAL A 301 4.11 -17.44 -14.55
N ASP A 302 4.19 -16.22 -14.03
CA ASP A 302 3.06 -15.50 -13.46
C ASP A 302 2.23 -14.89 -14.58
N ALA A 303 0.90 -14.96 -14.46
CA ALA A 303 -0.04 -14.51 -15.49
C ALA A 303 0.35 -14.99 -16.90
N PHE A 304 0.53 -16.31 -17.07
CA PHE A 304 1.06 -16.95 -18.28
C PHE A 304 0.46 -16.40 -19.58
N SER A 305 -0.87 -16.27 -19.65
CA SER A 305 -1.56 -15.74 -20.83
C SER A 305 -1.19 -14.29 -21.13
N SER A 306 -1.03 -13.44 -20.12
CA SER A 306 -0.61 -12.04 -20.28
C SER A 306 0.82 -11.96 -20.80
N VAL A 307 1.76 -12.68 -20.17
CA VAL A 307 3.16 -12.74 -20.62
C VAL A 307 3.24 -13.24 -22.06
N GLN A 308 2.53 -14.33 -22.38
CA GLN A 308 2.49 -14.89 -23.73
C GLN A 308 1.90 -13.90 -24.75
N ASN A 309 0.81 -13.22 -24.43
CA ASN A 309 0.17 -12.27 -25.33
C ASN A 309 1.05 -11.04 -25.60
N VAL A 310 1.68 -10.51 -24.55
CA VAL A 310 2.65 -9.41 -24.66
C VAL A 310 3.85 -9.83 -25.51
N LEU A 311 4.42 -11.01 -25.27
CA LEU A 311 5.54 -11.52 -26.05
C LEU A 311 5.18 -11.78 -27.52
N ARG A 312 3.94 -12.17 -27.82
CA ARG A 312 3.46 -12.28 -29.21
C ARG A 312 3.30 -10.91 -29.86
N LEU A 313 2.72 -9.94 -29.16
CA LEU A 313 2.54 -8.57 -29.65
C LEU A 313 3.84 -7.97 -30.20
N PHE A 314 4.96 -8.15 -29.51
CA PHE A 314 6.26 -7.62 -29.96
C PHE A 314 6.94 -8.45 -31.04
N GLY A 315 6.55 -9.72 -31.21
CA GLY A 315 6.99 -10.52 -32.37
C GLY A 315 6.37 -10.05 -33.68
N ASP A 316 5.18 -9.45 -33.61
CA ASP A 316 4.40 -8.99 -34.77
C ASP A 316 4.64 -7.50 -35.12
N LEU A 317 5.35 -6.74 -34.26
CA LEU A 317 5.54 -5.28 -34.39
C LEU A 317 7.03 -4.92 -34.46
N PRO A 318 7.70 -5.07 -35.63
CA PRO A 318 9.15 -4.95 -35.70
C PRO A 318 9.67 -3.56 -35.30
N ASP A 319 9.12 -2.47 -35.84
CA ASP A 319 9.73 -1.14 -35.61
C ASP A 319 9.12 -0.40 -34.40
N HIS A 320 7.78 -0.30 -34.33
CA HIS A 320 7.09 0.38 -33.21
C HIS A 320 7.23 -0.38 -31.89
N GLY A 321 7.28 -1.71 -31.95
CA GLY A 321 7.45 -2.55 -30.77
C GLY A 321 8.83 -2.38 -30.14
N VAL A 322 9.88 -2.35 -30.95
CA VAL A 322 11.26 -2.17 -30.48
C VAL A 322 11.44 -0.80 -29.83
N ALA A 323 10.91 0.27 -30.42
CA ALA A 323 11.00 1.60 -29.81
C ALA A 323 10.22 1.70 -28.49
N TYR A 324 9.03 1.10 -28.43
CA TYR A 324 8.28 1.04 -27.18
C TYR A 324 9.04 0.27 -26.08
N LEU A 325 9.68 -0.85 -26.43
CA LEU A 325 10.53 -1.61 -25.51
C LEU A 325 11.76 -0.80 -25.07
N TYR A 326 12.37 -0.07 -25.99
CA TYR A 326 13.49 0.81 -25.71
C TYR A 326 13.11 1.92 -24.73
N LEU A 327 11.98 2.60 -24.95
CA LEU A 327 11.43 3.58 -23.99
C LEU A 327 11.10 2.94 -22.64
N ASN A 328 10.63 1.69 -22.64
CA ASN A 328 10.39 0.92 -21.42
C ASN A 328 11.66 0.56 -20.64
N VAL A 329 12.80 0.43 -21.31
CA VAL A 329 14.11 0.27 -20.68
C VAL A 329 14.61 1.62 -20.14
N LEU A 330 14.36 2.71 -20.88
CA LEU A 330 14.70 4.07 -20.45
C LEU A 330 13.77 4.62 -19.36
N SER A 331 12.66 3.95 -19.04
CA SER A 331 11.60 4.47 -18.18
C SER A 331 12.10 4.91 -16.80
N ASP A 332 13.16 4.30 -16.27
CA ASP A 332 13.73 4.70 -14.99
C ASP A 332 14.39 6.09 -15.07
N GLY A 333 15.09 6.39 -16.17
CA GLY A 333 15.63 7.73 -16.45
C GLY A 333 14.52 8.73 -16.79
N LEU A 334 13.55 8.30 -17.58
CA LEU A 334 12.37 9.10 -17.92
C LEU A 334 11.54 9.44 -16.68
N ARG A 335 11.48 8.57 -15.68
CA ARG A 335 10.77 8.86 -14.42
C ARG A 335 11.36 10.07 -13.71
N PHE A 336 12.70 10.18 -13.64
CA PHE A 336 13.35 11.33 -13.00
C PHE A 336 13.18 12.62 -13.82
N ASP A 337 13.34 12.55 -15.15
CA ASP A 337 13.08 13.70 -16.02
C ASP A 337 11.62 14.18 -15.90
N TYR A 338 10.67 13.25 -15.94
CA TYR A 338 9.24 13.55 -15.77
C TYR A 338 8.97 14.26 -14.46
N LEU A 339 9.41 13.70 -13.33
CA LEU A 339 9.19 14.27 -12.02
C LEU A 339 9.81 15.67 -11.89
N ARG A 340 10.97 15.89 -12.51
CA ARG A 340 11.63 17.20 -12.57
C ARG A 340 10.81 18.21 -13.39
N THR A 341 10.25 17.81 -14.53
CA THR A 341 9.35 18.70 -15.31
C THR A 341 8.10 19.10 -14.54
N LEU A 342 7.60 18.22 -13.66
CA LEU A 342 6.45 18.50 -12.80
C LEU A 342 6.78 19.42 -11.61
N GLN A 343 8.04 19.51 -11.17
CA GLN A 343 8.42 20.34 -10.02
C GLN A 343 8.13 21.83 -10.23
N HIS A 344 8.16 22.33 -11.47
CA HIS A 344 7.79 23.72 -11.74
C HIS A 344 6.37 24.07 -11.26
N ASN A 345 5.49 23.08 -11.08
CA ASN A 345 4.10 23.26 -10.67
C ASN A 345 3.74 22.57 -9.33
N LYS A 346 4.68 21.92 -8.63
CA LYS A 346 4.36 21.03 -7.48
C LYS A 346 5.31 21.16 -6.30
N SER A 347 4.86 20.62 -5.16
CA SER A 347 5.59 20.64 -3.88
C SER A 347 6.89 19.83 -3.93
N ASP A 348 7.97 20.38 -3.35
CA ASP A 348 9.30 19.75 -3.19
C ASP A 348 9.28 18.33 -2.60
N ILE A 349 8.21 17.96 -1.91
CA ILE A 349 8.05 16.67 -1.24
C ILE A 349 7.97 15.51 -2.23
N ASP A 350 7.37 15.67 -3.41
CA ASP A 350 7.21 14.55 -4.37
C ASP A 350 8.55 14.14 -4.99
N ALA A 351 9.36 15.12 -5.39
CA ALA A 351 10.72 14.86 -5.84
C ALA A 351 11.57 14.26 -4.72
N SER A 352 11.40 14.76 -3.50
CA SER A 352 12.07 14.21 -2.32
C SER A 352 11.69 12.75 -2.07
N LEU A 353 10.41 12.39 -2.19
CA LEU A 353 9.94 11.02 -2.03
C LEU A 353 10.47 10.11 -3.15
N ALA A 354 10.54 10.62 -4.38
CA ALA A 354 11.13 9.89 -5.51
C ALA A 354 12.62 9.61 -5.31
N CYS A 355 13.38 10.57 -4.77
CA CYS A 355 14.79 10.35 -4.42
C CYS A 355 14.98 9.32 -3.30
N LEU A 356 14.08 9.31 -2.32
CA LEU A 356 14.11 8.32 -1.25
C LEU A 356 13.76 6.92 -1.76
N GLN A 357 12.78 6.82 -2.66
CA GLN A 357 12.43 5.60 -3.37
C GLN A 357 13.58 5.10 -4.26
N ALA A 358 14.23 6.00 -5.01
CA ALA A 358 15.41 5.69 -5.81
C ALA A 358 16.55 5.14 -4.94
N SER A 359 16.76 5.72 -3.76
CA SER A 359 17.75 5.25 -2.79
C SER A 359 17.44 3.82 -2.33
N ALA A 360 16.16 3.51 -2.09
CA ALA A 360 15.69 2.19 -1.69
C ALA A 360 15.80 1.12 -2.78
N GLU A 361 15.68 1.52 -4.05
CA GLU A 361 15.84 0.66 -5.22
C GLU A 361 17.32 0.42 -5.55
N ALA A 362 18.17 1.43 -5.37
CA ALA A 362 19.59 1.37 -5.72
C ALA A 362 20.49 0.83 -4.60
N THR A 363 20.05 0.95 -3.35
CA THR A 363 20.85 0.48 -2.21
C THR A 363 19.97 -0.29 -1.23
N TRP A 364 20.31 -1.57 -1.02
CA TRP A 364 19.65 -2.40 -0.02
C TRP A 364 19.73 -1.78 1.39
N VAL A 365 20.84 -1.10 1.69
CA VAL A 365 21.11 -0.40 2.96
C VAL A 365 20.09 0.69 3.28
N THR A 366 19.51 1.35 2.27
CA THR A 366 18.49 2.39 2.49
C THR A 366 17.32 1.87 3.30
N ARG A 367 16.92 0.62 3.09
CA ARG A 367 15.80 0.01 3.83
C ARG A 367 16.08 -0.02 5.33
N ASN A 368 17.29 -0.39 5.71
CA ASN A 368 17.72 -0.51 7.10
C ASN A 368 17.87 0.86 7.74
N VAL A 369 18.48 1.80 7.02
CA VAL A 369 18.64 3.18 7.49
C VAL A 369 17.27 3.83 7.69
N VAL A 370 16.35 3.66 6.74
CA VAL A 370 14.98 4.18 6.84
C VAL A 370 14.24 3.54 8.02
N ALA A 371 14.30 2.22 8.19
CA ALA A 371 13.69 1.54 9.32
C ALA A 371 14.27 2.06 10.65
N ASN A 372 15.59 2.16 10.77
CA ASN A 372 16.26 2.69 11.97
C ASN A 372 15.90 4.16 12.25
N LEU A 373 15.76 5.00 11.22
CA LEU A 373 15.32 6.39 11.36
C LEU A 373 13.86 6.49 11.78
N ILE A 374 13.02 5.55 11.37
CA ILE A 374 11.60 5.52 11.73
C ILE A 374 11.41 5.05 13.19
N PHE A 375 12.05 3.95 13.59
CA PHE A 375 11.80 3.31 14.88
C PHE A 375 12.77 3.75 15.99
N GLY A 376 13.91 4.35 15.62
CA GLY A 376 14.98 4.69 16.56
C GLY A 376 15.52 3.47 17.32
N SER A 377 16.22 3.70 18.43
CA SER A 377 16.73 2.66 19.33
C SER A 377 15.67 2.07 20.27
N HIS A 378 14.45 2.60 20.29
CA HIS A 378 13.38 2.22 21.22
C HIS A 378 12.27 1.43 20.51
N GLY A 379 12.67 0.45 19.70
CA GLY A 379 11.89 -0.26 18.67
C GLY A 379 10.69 -1.11 19.13
N ASP A 380 9.79 -0.58 19.95
CA ASP A 380 8.52 -1.23 20.29
C ASP A 380 7.56 -1.35 19.09
N GLY A 381 7.81 -0.62 18.00
CA GLY A 381 6.99 -0.70 16.78
C GLY A 381 6.87 -2.14 16.24
N GLY A 382 7.95 -2.92 16.29
CA GLY A 382 7.93 -4.31 15.84
C GLY A 382 7.12 -5.23 16.75
N THR A 383 7.23 -5.03 18.07
CA THR A 383 6.50 -5.84 19.06
C THR A 383 5.01 -5.56 19.01
N VAL A 384 4.58 -4.28 18.97
CA VAL A 384 3.17 -3.90 18.82
C VAL A 384 2.56 -4.45 17.53
N THR A 385 3.30 -4.37 16.41
CA THR A 385 2.81 -4.89 15.12
C THR A 385 2.64 -6.40 15.16
N THR A 386 3.56 -7.12 15.82
CA THR A 386 3.51 -8.58 15.97
C THR A 386 2.37 -9.04 16.88
N ASP A 387 2.16 -8.33 17.99
CA ASP A 387 1.05 -8.58 18.91
C ASP A 387 -0.30 -8.37 18.20
N LEU A 388 -0.42 -7.25 17.47
CA LEU A 388 -1.61 -6.93 16.69
C LEU A 388 -1.89 -7.99 15.62
N PHE A 389 -0.87 -8.41 14.88
CA PHE A 389 -1.03 -9.46 13.88
C PHE A 389 -1.49 -10.78 14.50
N SER A 390 -0.96 -11.13 15.66
CA SER A 390 -1.35 -12.34 16.39
C SER A 390 -2.84 -12.29 16.78
N LEU A 391 -3.29 -11.14 17.29
CA LEU A 391 -4.71 -10.90 17.60
C LEU A 391 -5.59 -10.96 16.35
N VAL A 392 -5.19 -10.31 15.26
CA VAL A 392 -5.92 -10.35 13.98
C VAL A 392 -6.03 -11.78 13.47
N ARG A 393 -4.93 -12.54 13.47
CA ARG A 393 -4.92 -13.95 13.04
C ARG A 393 -5.86 -14.81 13.88
N GLU A 394 -5.86 -14.62 15.20
CA GLU A 394 -6.80 -15.31 16.10
C GLU A 394 -8.24 -14.91 15.81
N SER A 395 -8.52 -13.62 15.60
CA SER A 395 -9.85 -13.14 15.25
C SER A 395 -10.34 -13.68 13.90
N VAL A 396 -9.48 -13.81 12.89
CA VAL A 396 -9.86 -14.47 11.62
C VAL A 396 -10.29 -15.92 11.88
N LEU A 397 -9.58 -16.65 12.74
CA LEU A 397 -9.98 -18.02 13.13
C LEU A 397 -11.35 -18.03 13.82
N THR A 398 -11.56 -17.13 14.79
CA THR A 398 -12.84 -17.03 15.51
C THR A 398 -13.99 -16.65 14.58
N THR A 399 -13.81 -15.61 13.76
CA THR A 399 -14.84 -15.12 12.83
C THR A 399 -15.14 -16.15 11.75
N SER A 400 -14.13 -16.79 11.15
CA SER A 400 -14.35 -17.83 10.13
C SER A 400 -15.07 -19.08 10.66
N ALA A 401 -14.83 -19.46 11.92
CA ALA A 401 -15.57 -20.54 12.57
C ALA A 401 -17.06 -20.20 12.78
N SER A 402 -17.40 -18.91 12.89
CA SER A 402 -18.78 -18.43 13.04
C SER A 402 -19.54 -18.30 11.72
N PHE A 403 -18.85 -18.34 10.57
CA PHE A 403 -19.48 -18.25 9.26
C PHE A 403 -20.22 -19.54 8.92
N ARG A 404 -21.55 -19.48 9.03
CA ARG A 404 -22.49 -20.56 8.70
C ARG A 404 -22.45 -21.00 7.24
N TRP A 405 -22.03 -20.10 6.34
CA TRP A 405 -21.87 -20.40 4.93
C TRP A 405 -20.59 -21.18 4.60
N MET A 406 -19.59 -21.18 5.49
CA MET A 406 -18.35 -21.94 5.31
C MET A 406 -18.52 -23.39 5.75
N GLY A 407 -18.38 -24.35 4.84
CA GLY A 407 -18.34 -25.76 5.20
C GLY A 407 -17.10 -26.16 6.02
N ASN A 408 -17.18 -27.31 6.71
CA ASN A 408 -16.09 -27.87 7.54
C ASN A 408 -14.76 -28.04 6.79
N ALA A 409 -14.79 -28.29 5.48
CA ALA A 409 -13.59 -28.40 4.66
C ALA A 409 -12.87 -27.05 4.55
N MET A 410 -13.61 -25.99 4.23
CA MET A 410 -13.08 -24.63 4.13
C MET A 410 -12.58 -24.13 5.49
N GLN A 411 -13.30 -24.38 6.58
CA GLN A 411 -12.86 -23.99 7.93
C GLN A 411 -11.53 -24.68 8.31
N ARG A 412 -11.38 -25.98 8.00
CA ARG A 412 -10.12 -26.71 8.22
C ARG A 412 -8.98 -26.20 7.32
N HIS A 413 -9.27 -25.81 6.08
CA HIS A 413 -8.29 -25.17 5.21
C HIS A 413 -7.86 -23.83 5.79
N THR A 414 -8.81 -22.96 6.10
CA THR A 414 -8.59 -21.64 6.72
C THR A 414 -7.71 -21.75 7.96
N LYS A 415 -8.03 -22.69 8.86
CA LYS A 415 -7.24 -22.94 10.07
C LYS A 415 -5.79 -23.34 9.77
N ARG A 416 -5.58 -24.23 8.79
CA ARG A 416 -4.23 -24.65 8.37
C ARG A 416 -3.45 -23.49 7.75
N SER A 417 -4.05 -22.77 6.81
CA SER A 417 -3.41 -21.63 6.14
C SER A 417 -3.05 -20.53 7.14
N LEU A 418 -3.94 -20.19 8.09
CA LEU A 418 -3.61 -19.19 9.12
C LEU A 418 -2.45 -19.61 10.00
N SER A 419 -2.31 -20.91 10.31
CA SER A 419 -1.20 -21.39 11.13
C SER A 419 0.16 -21.27 10.45
N THR A 420 0.19 -21.22 9.11
CA THR A 420 1.43 -21.11 8.33
C THR A 420 1.75 -19.68 7.90
N ILE A 421 0.80 -18.75 7.98
CA ILE A 421 1.06 -17.35 7.63
C ILE A 421 2.04 -16.74 8.61
N SER A 422 3.11 -16.19 8.06
CA SER A 422 4.09 -15.40 8.79
C SER A 422 3.81 -13.90 8.68
N LEU A 423 4.27 -13.12 9.65
CA LEU A 423 4.34 -11.67 9.55
C LEU A 423 5.76 -11.31 9.14
N ARG A 424 5.90 -10.54 8.05
CA ARG A 424 7.15 -9.93 7.66
C ARG A 424 7.08 -8.44 7.94
N LEU A 425 7.73 -8.07 9.02
CA LEU A 425 8.15 -6.70 9.23
C LEU A 425 9.38 -6.50 8.36
N HIS A 426 9.44 -5.42 7.58
CA HIS A 426 10.70 -5.03 6.93
C HIS A 426 11.71 -4.49 7.97
N ASP A 427 12.00 -5.29 8.98
CA ASP A 427 13.04 -5.10 9.98
C ASP A 427 14.17 -6.04 9.56
N TRP A 428 15.08 -5.54 8.74
CA TRP A 428 16.22 -6.30 8.29
C TRP A 428 17.25 -6.37 9.43
N SER A 429 17.49 -7.57 9.97
CA SER A 429 18.56 -7.79 10.93
C SER A 429 19.79 -8.39 10.25
N ASP A 430 20.94 -7.75 10.47
CA ASP A 430 22.28 -8.34 10.56
C ASP A 430 22.81 -9.14 9.35
N SER A 431 22.63 -8.64 8.13
CA SER A 431 23.61 -9.00 7.10
C SER A 431 24.87 -8.16 7.32
N ASN A 432 25.95 -8.79 7.81
CA ASN A 432 27.32 -8.27 7.91
C ASN A 432 27.94 -7.87 6.54
N ALA A 433 27.13 -7.54 5.54
CA ALA A 433 27.58 -7.10 4.24
C ALA A 433 28.36 -5.79 4.42
N THR A 434 29.68 -5.89 4.31
CA THR A 434 30.60 -4.78 4.52
C THR A 434 30.33 -3.70 3.47
N GLY A 435 30.09 -2.48 3.95
CA GLY A 435 29.70 -1.33 3.12
C GLY A 435 30.80 -0.76 2.22
N GLU A 436 32.02 -1.28 2.29
CA GLU A 436 33.21 -0.70 1.66
C GLU A 436 33.10 -0.52 0.15
N ALA A 437 32.52 -1.48 -0.57
CA ALA A 437 32.39 -1.41 -2.03
C ALA A 437 31.45 -0.29 -2.51
N SER A 438 30.42 0.07 -1.73
CA SER A 438 29.47 1.12 -2.12
C SER A 438 30.04 2.53 -1.90
N ASP A 439 30.96 2.72 -0.96
CA ASP A 439 31.60 4.03 -0.74
C ASP A 439 32.48 4.42 -1.93
N ALA A 440 33.25 3.46 -2.44
CA ALA A 440 34.07 3.65 -3.62
C ALA A 440 33.25 4.08 -4.84
N ILE A 441 32.00 3.60 -4.97
CA ILE A 441 31.09 3.99 -6.06
C ILE A 441 30.62 5.44 -5.89
N LEU A 442 30.42 5.92 -4.66
CA LEU A 442 29.95 7.29 -4.39
C LEU A 442 31.09 8.32 -4.22
N ALA A 443 32.34 7.89 -4.08
CA ALA A 443 33.48 8.79 -3.93
C ALA A 443 33.68 9.65 -5.19
N GLY A 444 33.63 10.98 -5.04
CA GLY A 444 33.81 11.93 -6.13
C GLY A 444 32.63 12.08 -7.10
N VAL A 445 31.50 11.41 -6.87
CA VAL A 445 30.31 11.52 -7.73
C VAL A 445 29.68 12.90 -7.61
N THR A 446 29.40 13.52 -8.75
CA THR A 446 28.69 14.80 -8.86
C THR A 446 27.19 14.58 -9.09
N PRO A 447 26.31 15.57 -8.81
CA PRO A 447 24.87 15.46 -9.09
C PRO A 447 24.56 15.12 -10.57
N ALA A 448 25.39 15.62 -11.49
CA ALA A 448 25.39 15.29 -12.91
C ALA A 448 25.38 13.79 -13.21
N GLU A 449 26.11 13.03 -12.39
CA GLU A 449 26.40 11.62 -12.56
C GLU A 449 25.42 10.77 -11.76
N PHE A 450 24.39 11.37 -11.15
CA PHE A 450 23.36 10.64 -10.43
C PHE A 450 22.73 9.54 -11.30
N PRO A 451 22.27 9.78 -12.54
CA PRO A 451 21.77 8.75 -13.45
C PRO A 451 22.65 7.50 -13.58
N SER A 452 23.91 7.69 -13.96
CA SER A 452 24.85 6.59 -14.17
C SER A 452 25.21 5.89 -12.86
N THR A 453 25.26 6.64 -11.76
CA THR A 453 25.52 6.10 -10.42
C THR A 453 24.34 5.27 -9.91
N TYR A 454 23.10 5.74 -10.10
CA TYR A 454 21.88 4.98 -9.78
C TYR A 454 21.87 3.63 -10.52
N MET A 455 22.15 3.62 -11.83
CA MET A 455 22.19 2.38 -12.62
C MET A 455 23.32 1.44 -12.20
N ARG A 456 24.51 1.97 -11.88
CA ARG A 456 25.63 1.17 -11.35
C ARG A 456 25.28 0.52 -10.02
N LEU A 457 24.69 1.28 -9.09
CA LEU A 457 24.30 0.78 -7.78
C LEU A 457 23.19 -0.28 -7.87
N ARG A 458 22.17 -0.05 -8.72
CA ARG A 458 21.14 -1.07 -8.99
C ARG A 458 21.71 -2.36 -9.55
N ARG A 459 22.62 -2.25 -10.52
CA ARG A 459 23.32 -3.42 -11.08
C ARG A 459 24.11 -4.14 -9.99
N ASP A 460 24.90 -3.43 -9.18
CA ASP A 460 25.66 -4.04 -8.08
C ASP A 460 24.73 -4.76 -7.09
N GLN A 461 23.62 -4.11 -6.70
CA GLN A 461 22.63 -4.71 -5.83
C GLN A 461 22.02 -5.98 -6.44
N GLN A 462 21.67 -5.96 -7.72
CA GLN A 462 21.12 -7.11 -8.41
C GLN A 462 22.13 -8.25 -8.51
N GLN A 463 23.41 -7.95 -8.79
CA GLN A 463 24.48 -8.95 -8.81
C GLN A 463 24.71 -9.58 -7.44
N ARG A 464 24.67 -8.79 -6.36
CA ARG A 464 24.72 -9.33 -4.99
C ARG A 464 23.53 -10.23 -4.70
N PHE A 465 22.32 -9.84 -5.13
CA PHE A 465 21.13 -10.65 -4.97
C PHE A 465 21.25 -12.02 -5.67
N LEU A 466 21.80 -12.03 -6.88
CA LEU A 466 22.09 -13.27 -7.60
C LEU A 466 23.18 -14.10 -6.89
N ALA A 467 24.28 -13.45 -6.45
CA ALA A 467 25.46 -14.14 -5.93
C ALA A 467 25.28 -14.70 -4.51
N ASP A 468 24.65 -13.95 -3.61
CA ASP A 468 24.49 -14.34 -2.22
C ASP A 468 23.36 -15.36 -2.12
N THR A 469 23.65 -16.63 -1.82
CA THR A 469 22.67 -17.73 -1.68
C THR A 469 21.84 -17.67 -0.41
N ASP A 470 22.33 -16.99 0.62
CA ASP A 470 21.71 -16.92 1.94
C ASP A 470 20.78 -15.71 2.07
N LEU A 471 20.88 -14.75 1.15
CA LEU A 471 19.99 -13.61 1.06
C LEU A 471 18.56 -14.10 0.74
N LYS A 472 17.77 -14.32 1.80
CA LYS A 472 16.32 -14.59 1.76
C LYS A 472 15.52 -13.33 1.41
N LEU A 473 15.99 -12.53 0.46
CA LEU A 473 15.13 -11.52 -0.14
C LEU A 473 14.12 -12.28 -1.01
N ALA A 474 12.84 -12.20 -0.65
CA ALA A 474 11.81 -12.57 -1.60
C ALA A 474 11.99 -11.63 -2.79
N ALA A 475 12.26 -12.19 -3.98
CA ALA A 475 12.53 -11.43 -5.19
C ALA A 475 11.32 -10.62 -5.69
N GLY A 476 10.21 -10.64 -4.95
CA GLY A 476 9.06 -9.77 -5.12
C GLY A 476 9.07 -8.51 -4.26
N ASP A 477 10.09 -8.28 -3.42
CA ASP A 477 10.19 -7.09 -2.56
C ASP A 477 10.58 -5.82 -3.34
N ASP A 478 9.87 -5.55 -4.43
CA ASP A 478 9.66 -4.22 -5.04
C ASP A 478 8.81 -3.34 -4.09
N ILE A 479 8.85 -3.65 -2.79
CA ILE A 479 8.05 -3.05 -1.74
C ILE A 479 8.69 -1.71 -1.45
N ARG A 480 8.05 -0.69 -2.02
CA ARG A 480 8.36 0.69 -1.73
C ARG A 480 8.32 0.84 -0.21
N LEU A 481 9.42 1.30 0.40
CA LEU A 481 9.46 1.59 1.83
C LEU A 481 8.28 2.48 2.28
N PHE A 482 7.76 3.24 1.32
CA PHE A 482 6.64 4.17 1.43
C PHE A 482 5.37 3.66 0.74
N MET A 483 5.13 2.34 0.71
CA MET A 483 3.81 1.82 0.34
C MET A 483 2.78 2.25 1.36
N ASN A 484 1.70 2.86 0.87
CA ASN A 484 0.51 3.23 1.63
C ASN A 484 -0.42 2.02 1.89
N LYS A 485 0.02 0.79 1.62
CA LYS A 485 -0.80 -0.41 1.81
C LYS A 485 -0.02 -1.61 2.31
N THR A 486 -0.70 -2.42 3.11
CA THR A 486 -0.28 -3.79 3.43
C THR A 486 -0.43 -4.66 2.19
N GLN A 487 0.35 -5.74 2.12
CA GLN A 487 0.28 -6.69 1.03
C GLN A 487 0.48 -8.10 1.58
N PHE A 488 -0.28 -9.06 1.07
CA PHE A 488 0.01 -10.46 1.27
C PHE A 488 0.91 -10.98 0.15
N ASP A 489 2.03 -11.60 0.49
CA ASP A 489 2.91 -12.30 -0.44
C ASP A 489 2.58 -13.79 -0.39
N VAL A 490 2.00 -14.28 -1.49
CA VAL A 490 1.61 -15.69 -1.65
C VAL A 490 2.82 -16.62 -1.69
N GLU A 491 3.95 -16.20 -2.28
CA GLU A 491 5.17 -17.02 -2.34
C GLU A 491 5.79 -17.19 -0.96
N ALA A 492 5.89 -16.10 -0.21
CA ALA A 492 6.41 -16.11 1.15
C ALA A 492 5.39 -16.66 2.17
N ASN A 493 4.12 -16.83 1.77
CA ASN A 493 2.98 -17.04 2.65
C ASN A 493 3.04 -16.08 3.85
N ALA A 494 3.21 -14.79 3.56
CA ALA A 494 3.53 -13.79 4.55
C ALA A 494 2.70 -12.51 4.37
N LEU A 495 2.21 -11.97 5.48
CA LEU A 495 1.70 -10.61 5.50
C LEU A 495 2.86 -9.64 5.62
N ILE A 496 2.97 -8.70 4.69
CA ILE A 496 3.99 -7.67 4.68
C ILE A 496 3.39 -6.35 5.11
N VAL A 497 4.03 -5.74 6.13
CA VAL A 497 3.65 -4.45 6.68
C VAL A 497 4.79 -3.46 6.47
N PRO A 498 4.65 -2.50 5.53
CA PRO A 498 5.66 -1.48 5.28
C PRO A 498 5.98 -0.66 6.54
N ALA A 499 7.24 -0.22 6.66
CA ALA A 499 7.68 0.62 7.79
C ALA A 499 6.88 1.93 7.89
N SER A 500 6.46 2.49 6.75
CA SER A 500 5.64 3.70 6.67
C SER A 500 4.22 3.56 7.22
N LEU A 501 3.71 2.34 7.42
CA LEU A 501 2.43 2.08 8.09
C LEU A 501 2.58 1.79 9.58
N ARG A 502 3.81 1.56 10.05
CA ARG A 502 4.15 1.26 11.45
C ARG A 502 4.49 2.51 12.26
N VAL A 503 3.92 3.64 11.87
CA VAL A 503 4.18 4.94 12.48
C VAL A 503 2.88 5.65 12.79
N GLN A 504 2.95 6.63 13.68
CA GLN A 504 1.81 7.48 13.93
C GLN A 504 1.44 8.25 12.66
N PRO A 505 0.13 8.41 12.39
CA PRO A 505 -0.96 8.01 13.26
C PRO A 505 -1.49 6.59 13.02
N LEU A 506 -0.94 5.75 12.15
CA LEU A 506 -1.47 4.40 11.85
C LEU A 506 -1.08 3.32 12.87
N LEU A 507 0.07 3.48 13.52
CA LEU A 507 0.52 2.66 14.63
C LEU A 507 0.94 3.56 15.79
N TYR A 508 0.54 3.18 16.99
CA TYR A 508 0.93 3.86 18.22
C TYR A 508 1.72 2.93 19.14
N PRO A 509 2.56 3.48 20.03
CA PRO A 509 3.23 2.70 21.08
C PRO A 509 2.23 2.04 22.05
N ARG A 510 2.73 1.08 22.86
CA ARG A 510 1.92 0.25 23.78
C ARG A 510 1.15 1.03 24.85
N ASP A 511 1.57 2.26 25.16
CA ASP A 511 0.92 3.15 26.13
C ASP A 511 -0.29 3.89 25.53
N VAL A 512 -0.60 3.67 24.25
CA VAL A 512 -1.85 4.10 23.62
C VAL A 512 -2.84 2.93 23.58
N PRO A 513 -4.12 3.16 23.92
CA PRO A 513 -5.14 2.11 23.94
C PRO A 513 -5.27 1.34 22.60
N PRO A 514 -5.50 0.01 22.64
CA PRO A 514 -5.47 -0.84 21.45
C PRO A 514 -6.50 -0.47 20.38
N GLU A 515 -7.61 0.17 20.74
CA GLU A 515 -8.63 0.65 19.79
C GLU A 515 -8.10 1.60 18.72
N PHE A 516 -7.03 2.35 19.01
CA PHE A 516 -6.40 3.25 18.03
C PHE A 516 -5.74 2.49 16.88
N VAL A 517 -5.07 1.38 17.22
CA VAL A 517 -4.26 0.58 16.31
C VAL A 517 -5.14 -0.49 15.65
N ALA A 518 -6.04 -1.13 16.40
CA ALA A 518 -6.98 -2.11 15.87
C ALA A 518 -7.88 -1.48 14.81
N GLY A 519 -8.37 -0.26 15.03
CA GLY A 519 -9.18 0.48 14.06
C GLY A 519 -8.41 0.98 12.84
N THR A 520 -7.07 0.89 12.82
CA THR A 520 -6.27 1.32 11.66
C THR A 520 -5.48 0.15 11.06
N LEU A 521 -4.24 -0.06 11.52
CA LEU A 521 -3.39 -1.13 11.01
C LEU A 521 -4.03 -2.52 11.18
N GLY A 522 -4.82 -2.73 12.24
CA GLY A 522 -5.54 -4.00 12.45
C GLY A 522 -6.52 -4.33 11.33
N VAL A 523 -7.26 -3.33 10.83
CA VAL A 523 -8.16 -3.48 9.68
C VAL A 523 -7.38 -3.80 8.41
N LEU A 524 -6.28 -3.09 8.15
CA LEU A 524 -5.42 -3.31 6.98
C LEU A 524 -4.81 -4.72 6.98
N MET A 525 -4.38 -5.22 8.14
CA MET A 525 -3.90 -6.59 8.29
C MET A 525 -5.03 -7.61 8.07
N ALA A 526 -6.18 -7.41 8.70
CA ALA A 526 -7.32 -8.31 8.57
C ALA A 526 -7.77 -8.44 7.11
N LYS A 527 -7.77 -7.33 6.37
CA LYS A 527 -8.09 -7.28 4.94
C LYS A 527 -7.20 -8.21 4.12
N GLU A 528 -5.88 -8.08 4.25
CA GLU A 528 -4.94 -8.90 3.48
C GLU A 528 -4.94 -10.37 3.93
N VAL A 529 -5.13 -10.66 5.23
CA VAL A 529 -5.25 -12.04 5.71
C VAL A 529 -6.52 -12.71 5.20
N HIS A 530 -7.66 -12.01 5.17
CA HIS A 530 -8.90 -12.53 4.59
C HIS A 530 -8.77 -12.75 3.08
N ARG A 531 -8.14 -11.82 2.36
CA ARG A 531 -7.85 -11.97 0.92
C ARG A 531 -7.06 -13.25 0.66
N ALA A 532 -6.02 -13.49 1.45
CA ALA A 532 -5.13 -14.62 1.30
C ALA A 532 -5.75 -15.97 1.67
N VAL A 533 -6.54 -16.03 2.75
CA VAL A 533 -6.98 -17.31 3.33
C VAL A 533 -8.42 -17.64 2.99
N VAL A 534 -9.32 -16.67 3.14
CA VAL A 534 -10.76 -16.91 3.01
C VAL A 534 -11.18 -16.73 1.58
N PHE A 535 -10.64 -15.71 0.91
CA PHE A 535 -11.06 -15.29 -0.41
C PHE A 535 -10.08 -15.61 -1.53
N ASN A 536 -9.11 -16.49 -1.30
CA ASN A 536 -8.30 -17.02 -2.37
C ASN A 536 -9.12 -18.07 -3.14
N HIS A 537 -9.73 -17.64 -4.25
CA HIS A 537 -10.67 -18.44 -5.06
C HIS A 537 -9.99 -19.56 -5.87
N THR A 538 -8.66 -19.60 -5.92
CA THR A 538 -7.91 -20.74 -6.50
C THR A 538 -8.05 -22.00 -5.67
N SER A 539 -8.56 -21.89 -4.43
CA SER A 539 -8.66 -23.02 -3.54
C SER A 539 -9.76 -23.99 -4.02
N GLU A 540 -9.35 -25.23 -4.26
CA GLU A 540 -10.23 -26.37 -4.58
C GLU A 540 -11.29 -26.61 -3.49
N PHE A 541 -11.16 -25.93 -2.34
CA PHE A 541 -12.04 -26.03 -1.17
C PHE A 541 -13.33 -25.21 -1.31
N TRP A 542 -13.47 -24.36 -2.34
CA TRP A 542 -14.73 -23.68 -2.62
C TRP A 542 -15.74 -24.65 -3.25
N GLY A 543 -16.73 -25.05 -2.46
CA GLY A 543 -17.90 -25.74 -2.96
C GLY A 543 -18.88 -24.78 -3.66
N ASN A 544 -19.85 -25.36 -4.38
CA ASN A 544 -20.91 -24.56 -5.02
C ASN A 544 -21.78 -23.81 -4.00
N ARG A 545 -21.85 -24.29 -2.76
CA ARG A 545 -22.58 -23.64 -1.66
C ARG A 545 -21.86 -22.36 -1.25
N GLU A 546 -20.56 -22.43 -0.97
CA GLU A 546 -19.72 -21.31 -0.56
C GLU A 546 -19.72 -20.22 -1.64
N ARG A 547 -19.52 -20.60 -2.92
CA ARG A 547 -19.59 -19.67 -4.06
C ARG A 547 -20.93 -18.93 -4.14
N LYS A 548 -22.05 -19.66 -3.97
CA LYS A 548 -23.40 -19.04 -3.98
C LYS A 548 -23.62 -18.11 -2.78
N ALA A 549 -23.10 -18.46 -1.61
CA ALA A 549 -23.22 -17.62 -0.42
C ALA A 549 -22.46 -16.30 -0.59
N VAL A 550 -21.22 -16.35 -1.07
CA VAL A 550 -20.42 -15.14 -1.34
C VAL A 550 -21.06 -14.30 -2.44
N ALA A 551 -21.53 -14.91 -3.53
CA ALA A 551 -22.24 -14.17 -4.58
C ALA A 551 -23.51 -13.45 -4.08
N ARG A 552 -24.28 -14.09 -3.18
CA ARG A 552 -25.43 -13.45 -2.52
C ARG A 552 -25.01 -12.28 -1.64
N PHE A 553 -23.91 -12.43 -0.91
CA PHE A 553 -23.39 -11.37 -0.06
C PHE A 553 -22.92 -10.18 -0.88
N GLU A 554 -22.21 -10.41 -1.98
CA GLU A 554 -21.81 -9.36 -2.92
C GLU A 554 -23.03 -8.68 -3.55
N GLN A 555 -24.08 -9.42 -3.88
CA GLN A 555 -25.31 -8.85 -4.39
C GLN A 555 -25.98 -7.95 -3.34
N CYS A 556 -26.10 -8.40 -2.10
CA CYS A 556 -26.65 -7.59 -1.01
C CYS A 556 -25.83 -6.30 -0.81
N THR A 557 -24.51 -6.46 -0.79
CA THR A 557 -23.57 -5.35 -0.57
C THR A 557 -23.64 -4.31 -1.69
N ARG A 558 -23.86 -4.74 -2.94
CA ARG A 558 -24.12 -3.82 -4.07
C ARG A 558 -25.44 -3.07 -3.91
N VAL A 559 -26.50 -3.73 -3.44
CA VAL A 559 -27.78 -3.07 -3.15
C VAL A 559 -27.58 -2.03 -2.05
N LEU A 560 -26.89 -2.37 -0.97
CA LEU A 560 -26.58 -1.44 0.11
C LEU A 560 -25.71 -0.26 -0.36
N ALA A 561 -24.72 -0.50 -1.22
CA ALA A 561 -23.93 0.58 -1.80
C ALA A 561 -24.79 1.53 -2.65
N SER A 562 -25.77 1.00 -3.40
CA SER A 562 -26.67 1.80 -4.21
C SER A 562 -27.63 2.67 -3.39
N THR A 563 -28.08 2.20 -2.22
CA THR A 563 -28.93 3.01 -1.31
C THR A 563 -28.17 4.15 -0.65
N LEU A 564 -26.84 4.05 -0.56
CA LEU A 564 -25.96 5.13 -0.09
C LEU A 564 -25.65 6.18 -1.18
N ASN A 565 -26.46 6.25 -2.25
CA ASN A 565 -26.33 7.15 -3.40
C ASN A 565 -24.97 7.06 -4.11
N ALA A 566 -24.32 5.91 -4.08
CA ALA A 566 -23.13 5.69 -4.86
C ALA A 566 -23.49 4.99 -6.16
N THR A 567 -23.11 5.59 -7.29
CA THR A 567 -23.01 4.86 -8.55
C THR A 567 -21.89 3.85 -8.39
N PRO A 568 -22.17 2.54 -8.36
CA PRO A 568 -21.09 1.55 -8.41
C PRO A 568 -20.31 1.84 -9.68
N THR A 569 -19.01 2.09 -9.58
CA THR A 569 -18.20 2.19 -10.78
C THR A 569 -18.37 0.87 -11.52
N THR A 570 -18.76 0.92 -12.79
CA THR A 570 -19.01 -0.27 -13.64
C THR A 570 -17.74 -1.06 -13.93
N GLN A 571 -16.63 -0.79 -13.23
CA GLN A 571 -15.45 -1.62 -13.32
C GLN A 571 -15.84 -3.06 -13.02
N SER A 572 -15.54 -3.92 -13.98
CA SER A 572 -15.83 -5.34 -13.95
C SER A 572 -15.24 -5.92 -12.68
N VAL A 573 -16.09 -6.37 -11.75
CA VAL A 573 -15.66 -7.23 -10.66
C VAL A 573 -14.95 -8.42 -11.29
N HIS A 574 -13.66 -8.58 -11.01
CA HIS A 574 -12.87 -9.68 -11.55
C HIS A 574 -13.51 -11.00 -11.13
N VAL A 575 -13.75 -11.89 -12.10
CA VAL A 575 -14.35 -13.19 -11.83
C VAL A 575 -13.39 -13.98 -10.94
N GLY A 576 -13.80 -14.22 -9.70
CA GLY A 576 -13.00 -14.96 -8.73
C GLY A 576 -12.12 -14.08 -7.83
N GLU A 577 -12.46 -12.81 -7.62
CA GLU A 577 -12.02 -12.07 -6.43
C GLU A 577 -13.24 -11.55 -5.67
N PRO A 578 -13.21 -11.55 -4.32
CA PRO A 578 -14.30 -10.98 -3.56
C PRO A 578 -14.40 -9.50 -3.92
N SER A 579 -15.62 -9.00 -4.07
CA SER A 579 -15.79 -7.57 -4.23
C SER A 579 -15.09 -6.84 -3.06
N PRO A 580 -14.38 -5.74 -3.31
CA PRO A 580 -13.65 -5.04 -2.26
C PRO A 580 -14.54 -4.62 -1.09
N TYR A 581 -15.80 -4.34 -1.37
CA TYR A 581 -16.86 -4.10 -0.39
C TYR A 581 -16.93 -5.21 0.68
N VAL A 582 -17.02 -6.46 0.22
CA VAL A 582 -17.08 -7.65 1.09
C VAL A 582 -15.81 -7.76 1.92
N LEU A 583 -14.65 -7.56 1.31
CA LEU A 583 -13.37 -7.71 1.97
C LEU A 583 -13.19 -6.69 3.12
N TRP A 584 -13.56 -5.43 2.89
CA TRP A 584 -13.46 -4.38 3.91
C TRP A 584 -14.46 -4.55 5.06
N MET A 585 -15.69 -4.97 4.78
CA MET A 585 -16.68 -5.27 5.83
C MET A 585 -16.18 -6.40 6.74
N VAL A 586 -15.72 -7.50 6.16
CA VAL A 586 -15.21 -8.64 6.91
C VAL A 586 -13.94 -8.26 7.68
N ALA A 587 -13.04 -7.48 7.07
CA ALA A 587 -11.83 -6.98 7.72
C ALA A 587 -12.12 -6.09 8.93
N ALA A 588 -13.05 -5.14 8.82
CA ALA A 588 -13.45 -4.25 9.91
C ALA A 588 -14.06 -5.04 11.07
N SER A 589 -14.95 -6.00 10.78
CA SER A 589 -15.53 -6.88 11.78
C SER A 589 -14.49 -7.74 12.51
N THR A 590 -13.55 -8.32 11.76
CA THR A 590 -12.44 -9.09 12.35
C THR A 590 -11.50 -8.23 13.19
N ALA A 591 -11.17 -7.02 12.76
CA ALA A 591 -10.33 -6.12 13.54
C ALA A 591 -11.03 -5.63 14.82
N PHE A 592 -12.36 -5.47 14.78
CA PHE A 592 -13.16 -5.19 15.97
C PHE A 592 -13.14 -6.36 16.95
N GLU A 593 -13.20 -7.60 16.45
CA GLU A 593 -13.01 -8.79 17.29
C GLU A 593 -11.60 -8.84 17.90
N ALA A 594 -10.56 -8.44 17.15
CA ALA A 594 -9.20 -8.34 17.66
C ALA A 594 -9.08 -7.32 18.80
N LEU A 595 -9.79 -6.19 18.70
CA LEU A 595 -9.92 -5.23 19.80
C LEU A 595 -10.61 -5.85 21.02
N ARG A 596 -11.66 -6.66 20.83
CA ARG A 596 -12.35 -7.35 21.92
C ARG A 596 -11.42 -8.30 22.66
N LEU A 597 -10.60 -9.07 21.94
CA LEU A 597 -9.57 -9.95 22.51
C LEU A 597 -8.50 -9.14 23.26
N ALA A 598 -7.98 -8.07 22.65
CA ALA A 598 -6.97 -7.20 23.25
C ALA A 598 -7.47 -6.55 24.56
N SER A 599 -8.73 -6.09 24.57
CA SER A 599 -9.32 -5.40 25.72
C SER A 599 -9.49 -6.31 26.94
N ARG A 600 -9.70 -7.62 26.72
CA ARG A 600 -9.74 -8.62 27.79
C ARG A 600 -8.38 -8.80 28.45
N SER A 601 -7.31 -8.75 27.66
CA SER A 601 -5.92 -8.86 28.14
C SER A 601 -5.46 -7.59 28.86
N PHE A 602 -5.80 -6.42 28.34
CA PHE A 602 -5.19 -5.15 28.77
C PHE A 602 -5.67 -4.62 30.13
N ARG A 603 -6.91 -4.89 30.59
CA ARG A 603 -7.50 -4.12 31.73
C ARG A 603 -7.98 -4.90 32.95
N GLY A 604 -7.84 -6.22 32.98
CA GLY A 604 -8.50 -7.03 34.00
C GLY A 604 -10.04 -6.94 33.90
N THR A 605 -10.75 -7.95 34.37
CA THR A 605 -12.18 -8.12 34.04
C THR A 605 -13.11 -7.05 34.64
N SER A 606 -12.74 -6.40 35.75
CA SER A 606 -13.64 -5.52 36.50
C SER A 606 -13.88 -4.13 35.88
N ASN A 607 -12.99 -3.64 35.01
CA ASN A 607 -13.06 -2.29 34.45
C ASN A 607 -13.50 -2.23 32.98
N VAL A 608 -13.59 -3.36 32.27
CA VAL A 608 -13.88 -3.38 30.83
C VAL A 608 -15.21 -2.71 30.51
N ALA A 609 -16.27 -2.96 31.29
CA ALA A 609 -17.61 -2.43 31.03
C ALA A 609 -17.66 -0.89 30.98
N ARG A 610 -16.86 -0.20 31.81
CA ARG A 610 -16.85 1.27 31.87
C ARG A 610 -16.21 1.90 30.63
N TYR A 611 -15.24 1.21 30.04
CA TYR A 611 -14.41 1.75 28.96
C TYR A 611 -14.73 1.15 27.59
N TRP A 612 -15.54 0.09 27.54
CA TRP A 612 -15.83 -0.62 26.30
C TRP A 612 -16.48 0.29 25.26
N LYS A 613 -17.54 1.02 25.64
CA LYS A 613 -18.23 1.91 24.71
C LYS A 613 -17.32 3.02 24.13
N PRO A 614 -16.54 3.77 24.93
CA PRO A 614 -15.53 4.70 24.38
C PRO A 614 -14.50 4.03 23.46
N ALA A 615 -14.06 2.81 23.78
CA ALA A 615 -13.13 2.06 22.95
C ALA A 615 -13.77 1.68 21.60
N GLN A 616 -15.04 1.24 21.59
CA GLN A 616 -15.79 0.97 20.37
C GLN A 616 -15.93 2.24 19.50
N GLN A 617 -16.34 3.36 20.11
CA GLN A 617 -16.47 4.64 19.39
C GLN A 617 -15.14 5.07 18.76
N THR A 618 -14.05 4.96 19.51
CA THR A 618 -12.71 5.28 19.03
C THR A 618 -12.31 4.35 17.90
N PHE A 619 -12.52 3.04 18.02
CA PHE A 619 -12.26 2.08 16.95
C PHE A 619 -12.93 2.48 15.63
N PHE A 620 -14.23 2.76 15.65
CA PHE A 620 -14.97 3.11 14.43
C PHE A 620 -14.51 4.44 13.85
N ARG A 621 -14.25 5.45 14.69
CA ARG A 621 -13.70 6.74 14.22
C ARG A 621 -12.36 6.55 13.54
N ARG A 622 -11.50 5.70 14.11
CA ARG A 622 -10.16 5.39 13.59
C ARG A 622 -10.22 4.57 12.30
N PHE A 623 -11.17 3.65 12.21
CA PHE A 623 -11.47 2.89 11.00
C PHE A 623 -11.92 3.80 9.85
N CYS A 624 -12.94 4.62 10.09
CA CYS A 624 -13.43 5.54 9.07
C CYS A 624 -12.36 6.55 8.65
N LEU A 625 -11.48 6.97 9.58
CA LEU A 625 -10.39 7.88 9.29
C LEU A 625 -9.39 7.34 8.25
N LEU A 626 -9.20 6.02 8.14
CA LEU A 626 -8.38 5.41 7.07
C LEU A 626 -8.86 5.78 5.67
N THR A 627 -10.14 6.11 5.55
CA THR A 627 -10.83 6.32 4.28
C THR A 627 -10.91 7.79 3.89
N CYS A 628 -10.63 8.72 4.82
CA CYS A 628 -10.71 10.15 4.54
C CYS A 628 -9.71 10.53 3.42
N GLY A 629 -10.20 11.20 2.38
CA GLY A 629 -9.45 11.62 1.20
C GLY A 629 -10.40 12.02 0.08
N ASN A 630 -9.84 12.52 -1.03
CA ASN A 630 -10.63 12.86 -2.21
C ASN A 630 -11.26 11.63 -2.87
N GLN A 631 -12.44 11.81 -3.47
CA GLN A 631 -13.21 10.75 -4.14
C GLN A 631 -12.43 10.06 -5.28
N ASP A 632 -11.55 10.78 -5.98
CA ASP A 632 -10.89 10.28 -7.19
C ASP A 632 -9.57 9.54 -6.89
N ASP A 633 -8.86 9.92 -5.83
CA ASP A 633 -7.51 9.38 -5.54
C ASP A 633 -7.54 7.98 -4.90
N ASN A 634 -8.68 7.61 -4.30
CA ASN A 634 -8.86 6.34 -3.58
C ASN A 634 -9.72 5.32 -4.34
N ALA A 635 -10.00 5.52 -5.63
CA ALA A 635 -10.72 4.54 -6.45
C ALA A 635 -9.89 3.27 -6.73
N GLU A 636 -8.84 2.96 -5.96
CA GLU A 636 -8.43 1.56 -5.81
C GLU A 636 -9.69 0.81 -5.41
N ASP A 637 -9.99 -0.28 -6.12
CA ASP A 637 -11.11 -1.16 -5.83
C ASP A 637 -12.53 -0.62 -6.17
N GLY A 638 -12.64 0.52 -6.87
CA GLY A 638 -13.93 1.04 -7.37
C GLY A 638 -14.89 1.54 -6.27
N LEU A 639 -14.34 1.91 -5.12
CA LEU A 639 -15.05 2.37 -3.94
C LEU A 639 -14.67 3.83 -3.65
N THR A 640 -15.66 4.67 -3.37
CA THR A 640 -15.38 6.02 -2.89
C THR A 640 -14.96 5.98 -1.42
N SER A 641 -14.13 6.92 -0.98
CA SER A 641 -13.76 7.15 0.43
C SER A 641 -14.96 7.07 1.38
N ARG A 642 -16.08 7.71 0.99
CA ARG A 642 -17.33 7.69 1.74
C ARG A 642 -17.90 6.28 1.91
N LEU A 643 -17.97 5.50 0.84
CA LEU A 643 -18.48 4.13 0.91
C LEU A 643 -17.58 3.20 1.71
N PHE A 644 -16.26 3.36 1.60
CA PHE A 644 -15.32 2.57 2.40
C PHE A 644 -15.59 2.68 3.90
N CYS A 645 -15.98 3.87 4.37
CA CYS A 645 -16.36 4.07 5.77
C CYS A 645 -17.79 3.60 6.07
N LEU A 646 -18.78 4.06 5.28
CA LEU A 646 -20.19 3.85 5.63
C LEU A 646 -20.64 2.40 5.50
N LEU A 647 -20.12 1.65 4.53
CA LEU A 647 -20.62 0.32 4.24
C LEU A 647 -20.31 -0.68 5.38
N PRO A 648 -19.07 -0.74 5.93
CA PRO A 648 -18.81 -1.59 7.07
C PRO A 648 -19.53 -1.13 8.34
N THR A 649 -19.62 0.17 8.62
CA THR A 649 -20.32 0.65 9.82
C THR A 649 -21.83 0.40 9.75
N ALA A 650 -22.43 0.55 8.57
CA ALA A 650 -23.83 0.24 8.32
C ALA A 650 -24.11 -1.26 8.40
N ASN A 651 -23.10 -2.13 8.37
CA ASN A 651 -23.25 -3.59 8.45
C ASN A 651 -22.71 -4.20 9.75
N MET A 652 -22.39 -3.37 10.75
CA MET A 652 -21.87 -3.81 12.04
C MET A 652 -22.79 -3.35 13.17
N PRO A 653 -23.58 -4.24 13.81
CA PRO A 653 -24.48 -3.85 14.90
C PRO A 653 -23.73 -3.22 16.09
N GLN A 654 -22.45 -3.56 16.27
CA GLN A 654 -21.58 -2.97 17.28
C GLN A 654 -21.35 -1.47 17.05
N PHE A 655 -21.48 -0.98 15.82
CA PHE A 655 -21.46 0.45 15.51
C PHE A 655 -22.70 1.15 16.08
N ALA A 656 -23.90 0.62 15.80
CA ALA A 656 -25.15 1.16 16.31
C ALA A 656 -25.16 1.18 17.85
N GLU A 657 -24.68 0.11 18.49
CA GLU A 657 -24.49 0.05 19.95
C GLU A 657 -23.50 1.12 20.46
N ALA A 658 -22.37 1.30 19.78
CA ALA A 658 -21.33 2.25 20.21
C ALA A 658 -21.82 3.70 20.17
N PHE A 659 -22.70 4.06 19.24
CA PHE A 659 -23.18 5.43 19.02
C PHE A 659 -24.64 5.66 19.44
N ASP A 660 -25.29 4.67 20.06
CA ASP A 660 -26.72 4.72 20.42
C ASP A 660 -27.62 5.04 19.22
N CYS A 661 -27.32 4.47 18.05
CA CYS A 661 -28.14 4.68 16.88
C CYS A 661 -29.53 4.04 17.05
N PRO A 662 -30.59 4.69 16.54
CA PRO A 662 -31.96 4.19 16.72
C PRO A 662 -32.17 2.85 16.02
N ALA A 663 -33.10 2.03 16.52
CA ALA A 663 -33.30 0.63 16.07
C ALA A 663 -33.67 0.49 14.58
N ASN A 664 -34.22 1.53 13.96
CA ASN A 664 -34.49 1.55 12.52
C ASN A 664 -33.21 1.58 11.66
N TYR A 665 -32.04 1.75 12.29
CA TYR A 665 -30.74 1.59 11.62
C TYR A 665 -30.48 0.14 11.19
N GLU A 666 -31.16 -0.85 11.79
CA GLU A 666 -30.89 -2.28 11.57
C GLU A 666 -31.56 -2.89 10.32
N GLU A 667 -32.52 -2.20 9.70
CA GLU A 667 -33.31 -2.75 8.59
C GLU A 667 -32.51 -2.95 7.28
N ALA A 668 -31.26 -2.48 7.22
CA ALA A 668 -30.41 -2.52 6.03
C ALA A 668 -29.18 -3.45 6.12
N PHE A 669 -29.12 -4.35 7.11
CA PHE A 669 -27.96 -5.24 7.28
C PHE A 669 -27.87 -6.33 6.20
N CYS A 670 -26.70 -6.42 5.58
CA CYS A 670 -26.31 -7.57 4.79
C CYS A 670 -25.70 -8.62 5.71
N VAL A 671 -26.52 -9.52 6.26
CA VAL A 671 -26.01 -10.60 7.11
C VAL A 671 -25.56 -11.79 6.26
N LEU A 672 -24.29 -12.19 6.38
CA LEU A 672 -23.77 -13.48 5.91
C LEU A 672 -24.31 -14.61 6.82
N GLU A 673 -25.60 -14.94 6.69
CA GLU A 673 -26.18 -16.10 7.37
C GLU A 673 -25.89 -17.45 6.70
#